data_AF-A0A353X0E5-F1
#
_entry.id   AF-A0A353X0E5-F1
#
_cell.length_a   1.000
_cell.length_b   1.000
_cell.length_c   1.000
_cell.angle_alpha   90.00
_cell.angle_beta   90.00
_cell.angle_gamma   90.00
#
_symmetry.space_group_name_H-M   'P 1'
#
loop_
_entity.id
_entity.type
_entity.pdbx_description
1 polymer ?
#
loop_
_entity_poly.entity_id
_entity_poly.type
_entity_poly.pdbx_seq_one_letter_code
_entity_poly.pdbx_strand_id
1 'polypeptide(L)'
;MRSISIYLIALVALVAGNHISYGQSRTVITGQVIDKSTGEPIPFANVYFKSTSIGATSDFDGKYAISTYEDYDSLVASYIGYNTLTLPVKTGTIQTINFYLDPGTVNLEEVVVYSGENPAWAIIRKVVKAKNQHDKRALDSYEYESYNKIEIDIDNFSEDLKATKAFGQVAAVMDSIAQLRGYDGNPILPVFISESVSNYYVKTDPFAKREEVLKTRIKGVGVDDGSFISQIIGASYQEYNFYRNWLNILNKEFISPISDGWRLYYDYDLIDSLEVDGVECFLLNVVPKRDEDPAFNGSIWITKKDYALKQVDLKIDKSTNLNFVEYIRIQQELVPTAEGPSIPSKTRVLVDVSPLDDDTPGLLTKFYNSARNIKVNTNRKNSFYSSEVMVKEDYAIYDEGYWDDHRHEPLKDEELYAYEMIDTLRTIPVVKRYEKIVQTLSTGYFRVGKIDIGPWPYTWAYNDFEGHRFRAGFKTNIKFSNKWKFNSYIAYGTEDQQIKYGVSLGYIIDRYPWTEIGIKRVAEVDQLGLKSENLQDNQIFLAASRFGTLIRPYWYENNKLFLKTELLKGLNQTININLEHYDPQFPFYYYDNGIPEASTLKSRFDVASVEYSIRYARDERFVQFENSRLSLGINRWPSLEVSYTYGIQGALGDLGFHKLEVDFRQRVNFGFLGITNYQIKGGKVFNTVPYPILESHIGNESFFYTSAAFNTMNFFEFVSDTYTSFRWQHQFGGLILNRIPLMRKLKWRLLATSNILYGSLSQQNIDLIPAQGPDGTDLPPFKGLGDDPYVEVGYGIENIFRFIRFDVFHRLSYLDEPNANKIAFKVSMQIIL
;
A
#
# COMPACT_ATOMS: atom_id res chain seq x y z
N MET A 1 -57.06 -67.21 58.01
CA MET A 1 -55.96 -67.08 57.03
C MET A 1 -56.54 -66.92 55.63
N ARG A 2 -57.10 -65.75 55.29
CA ARG A 2 -57.66 -65.39 53.97
C ARG A 2 -57.92 -63.88 53.97
N SER A 3 -56.86 -63.07 53.95
CA SER A 3 -56.98 -61.61 53.79
C SER A 3 -55.67 -60.88 53.46
N ILE A 4 -54.51 -61.56 53.46
CA ILE A 4 -53.20 -60.91 53.25
C ILE A 4 -52.69 -61.05 51.79
N SER A 5 -53.23 -61.97 50.99
CA SER A 5 -52.72 -62.26 49.64
C SER A 5 -53.23 -61.34 48.52
N ILE A 6 -54.21 -60.46 48.77
CA ILE A 6 -54.78 -59.59 47.72
C ILE A 6 -54.08 -58.21 47.70
N TYR A 7 -53.62 -57.70 48.85
CA TYR A 7 -52.92 -56.42 48.91
C TYR A 7 -51.46 -56.49 48.45
N LEU A 8 -50.80 -57.66 48.55
CA LEU A 8 -49.43 -57.83 48.06
C LEU A 8 -49.34 -57.89 46.53
N ILE A 9 -50.40 -58.35 45.85
CA ILE A 9 -50.47 -58.41 44.38
C ILE A 9 -50.81 -57.02 43.79
N ALA A 10 -51.58 -56.20 44.51
CA ALA A 10 -51.84 -54.81 44.14
C ALA A 10 -50.62 -53.89 44.34
N LEU A 11 -49.78 -54.15 45.37
CA LEU A 11 -48.55 -53.38 45.61
C LEU A 11 -47.43 -53.72 44.61
N VAL A 12 -47.36 -54.96 44.13
CA VAL A 12 -46.41 -55.37 43.08
C VAL A 12 -46.87 -54.88 41.68
N ALA A 13 -48.18 -54.73 41.45
CA ALA A 13 -48.70 -54.14 40.21
C ALA A 13 -48.54 -52.61 40.14
N LEU A 14 -48.47 -51.89 41.28
CA LEU A 14 -48.24 -50.44 41.30
C LEU A 14 -46.75 -50.04 41.16
N VAL A 15 -45.81 -50.96 41.39
CA VAL A 15 -44.36 -50.73 41.19
C VAL A 15 -43.88 -51.17 39.80
N ALA A 16 -44.72 -51.88 39.04
CA ALA A 16 -44.45 -52.22 37.64
C ALA A 16 -44.84 -51.11 36.63
N GLY A 17 -45.41 -50.01 37.11
CA GLY A 17 -45.67 -48.79 36.34
C GLY A 17 -44.45 -47.88 36.23
N ASN A 18 -43.27 -48.43 35.93
CA ASN A 18 -42.21 -47.60 35.37
C ASN A 18 -42.68 -47.23 33.97
N HIS A 19 -43.18 -46.01 33.82
CA HIS A 19 -43.18 -45.36 32.51
C HIS A 19 -41.75 -45.47 31.97
N ILE A 20 -41.55 -46.39 31.03
CA ILE A 20 -40.47 -46.28 30.07
C ILE A 20 -40.83 -45.01 29.31
N SER A 21 -40.39 -43.86 29.82
CA SER A 21 -40.08 -42.74 28.95
C SER A 21 -39.06 -43.30 27.99
N TYR A 22 -39.51 -43.64 26.78
CA TYR A 22 -38.62 -43.70 25.63
C TYR A 22 -37.96 -42.34 25.58
N GLY A 23 -36.75 -42.23 26.13
CA GLY A 23 -35.90 -41.08 25.89
C GLY A 23 -35.74 -41.03 24.38
N GLN A 24 -36.39 -40.06 23.73
CA GLN A 24 -36.20 -39.81 22.32
C GLN A 24 -34.69 -39.72 22.11
N SER A 25 -34.14 -40.65 21.31
CA SER A 25 -32.71 -40.69 21.07
C SER A 25 -32.35 -39.46 20.26
N ARG A 26 -31.66 -38.51 20.90
CA ARG A 26 -31.31 -37.24 20.27
C ARG A 26 -30.38 -37.49 19.09
N THR A 27 -30.83 -37.15 17.89
CA THR A 27 -29.98 -37.11 16.70
C THR A 27 -29.17 -35.81 16.77
N VAL A 28 -27.84 -35.89 16.71
CA VAL A 28 -26.95 -34.73 16.66
C VAL A 28 -26.07 -34.86 15.43
N ILE A 29 -26.10 -33.84 14.58
CA ILE A 29 -25.31 -33.81 13.35
C ILE A 29 -24.41 -32.59 13.41
N THR A 30 -23.11 -32.81 13.20
CA THR A 30 -22.14 -31.75 12.99
C THR A 30 -21.54 -31.88 11.60
N GLY A 31 -20.93 -30.82 11.09
CA GLY A 31 -20.22 -30.90 9.82
C GLY A 31 -19.86 -29.54 9.29
N GLN A 32 -19.46 -29.51 8.03
CA GLN A 32 -19.08 -28.30 7.33
C GLN A 32 -19.75 -28.21 5.95
N VAL A 33 -20.12 -27.00 5.54
CA VAL A 33 -20.59 -26.67 4.19
C VAL A 33 -19.42 -26.04 3.45
N ILE A 34 -19.03 -26.67 2.35
CA ILE A 34 -17.82 -26.36 1.60
C ILE A 34 -18.22 -26.16 0.13
N ASP A 35 -17.61 -25.19 -0.52
CA ASP A 35 -17.69 -25.04 -1.96
C ASP A 35 -16.87 -26.14 -2.62
N LYS A 36 -17.54 -26.97 -3.42
CA LYS A 36 -16.91 -28.15 -4.03
C LYS A 36 -15.83 -27.80 -5.05
N SER A 37 -15.95 -26.65 -5.72
CA SER A 37 -14.94 -26.20 -6.69
C SER A 37 -13.70 -25.66 -6.00
N THR A 38 -13.88 -24.91 -4.91
CA THR A 38 -12.81 -24.07 -4.34
C THR A 38 -12.18 -24.68 -3.10
N GLY A 39 -12.90 -25.56 -2.41
CA GLY A 39 -12.52 -26.04 -1.07
C GLY A 39 -12.82 -25.04 0.04
N GLU A 40 -13.20 -23.80 -0.28
CA GLU A 40 -13.47 -22.78 0.71
C GLU A 40 -14.77 -23.08 1.47
N PRO A 41 -14.83 -22.79 2.79
CA PRO A 41 -16.06 -22.90 3.53
C PRO A 41 -17.09 -21.91 3.01
N ILE A 42 -18.34 -22.35 2.93
CA ILE A 42 -19.48 -21.49 2.63
C ILE A 42 -20.06 -21.03 3.97
N PRO A 43 -19.75 -19.79 4.42
CA PRO A 43 -20.35 -19.28 5.62
C PRO A 43 -21.83 -19.00 5.40
N PHE A 44 -22.60 -19.10 6.48
CA PHE A 44 -24.01 -18.70 6.52
C PHE A 44 -24.94 -19.50 5.59
N ALA A 45 -24.53 -20.72 5.23
CA ALA A 45 -25.34 -21.69 4.52
C ALA A 45 -26.45 -22.25 5.41
N ASN A 46 -27.64 -22.43 4.84
CA ASN A 46 -28.77 -23.02 5.54
C ASN A 46 -28.68 -24.54 5.50
N VAL A 47 -28.71 -25.18 6.67
CA VAL A 47 -28.71 -26.63 6.84
C VAL A 47 -29.94 -27.06 7.61
N TYR A 48 -30.83 -27.83 7.01
CA TYR A 48 -32.13 -28.16 7.62
C TYR A 48 -32.60 -29.58 7.30
N PHE A 49 -33.42 -30.15 8.18
CA PHE A 49 -34.05 -31.44 7.92
C PHE A 49 -35.14 -31.26 6.85
N LYS A 50 -35.14 -32.15 5.85
CA LYS A 50 -36.01 -32.02 4.69
C LYS A 50 -37.48 -31.96 5.09
N SER A 51 -38.23 -31.01 4.52
CA SER A 51 -39.66 -30.79 4.79
C SER A 51 -39.98 -30.36 6.24
N THR A 52 -39.03 -29.74 6.93
CA THR A 52 -39.20 -29.23 8.30
C THR A 52 -38.72 -27.79 8.41
N SER A 53 -39.08 -27.11 9.50
CA SER A 53 -38.48 -25.84 9.90
C SER A 53 -37.30 -25.99 10.86
N ILE A 54 -36.86 -27.24 11.12
CA ILE A 54 -35.73 -27.51 12.02
C ILE A 54 -34.45 -27.38 11.20
N GLY A 55 -33.75 -26.27 11.40
CA GLY A 55 -32.54 -25.91 10.69
C GLY A 55 -31.50 -25.25 11.59
N ALA A 56 -30.29 -25.17 11.06
CA ALA A 56 -29.18 -24.41 11.60
C ALA A 56 -28.49 -23.69 10.43
N THR A 57 -27.80 -22.60 10.73
CA THR A 57 -26.98 -21.89 9.75
C THR A 57 -25.51 -22.22 10.01
N SER A 58 -24.71 -22.36 8.96
CA SER A 58 -23.27 -22.54 9.12
C SER A 58 -22.60 -21.26 9.64
N ASP A 59 -21.57 -21.41 10.46
CA ASP A 59 -20.78 -20.31 10.99
C ASP A 59 -19.86 -19.69 9.93
N PHE A 60 -19.02 -18.71 10.32
CA PHE A 60 -18.06 -18.04 9.44
C PHE A 60 -17.04 -19.00 8.75
N ASP A 61 -16.85 -20.19 9.32
CA ASP A 61 -15.97 -21.24 8.81
C ASP A 61 -16.76 -22.39 8.18
N GLY A 62 -18.04 -22.17 7.88
CA GLY A 62 -18.92 -23.13 7.23
C GLY A 62 -19.32 -24.29 8.13
N LYS A 63 -18.95 -24.30 9.42
CA LYS A 63 -19.30 -25.39 10.34
C LYS A 63 -20.73 -25.21 10.83
N TYR A 64 -21.44 -26.31 11.00
CA TYR A 64 -22.79 -26.30 11.53
C TYR A 64 -22.97 -27.41 12.58
N ALA A 65 -23.93 -27.19 13.47
CA ALA A 65 -24.41 -28.19 14.41
C ALA A 65 -25.93 -28.11 14.47
N ILE A 66 -26.60 -29.23 14.22
CA ILE A 66 -28.05 -29.34 14.27
C ILE A 66 -28.44 -30.57 15.09
N SER A 67 -29.51 -30.46 15.87
CA SER A 67 -30.01 -31.59 16.65
C SER A 67 -31.52 -31.65 16.66
N THR A 68 -32.06 -32.86 16.68
CA THR A 68 -33.49 -33.12 16.74
C THR A 68 -33.76 -34.34 17.61
N TYR A 69 -34.97 -34.40 18.17
CA TYR A 69 -35.52 -35.58 18.83
C TYR A 69 -36.51 -36.35 17.94
N GLU A 70 -36.78 -35.82 16.73
CA GLU A 70 -37.66 -36.42 15.73
C GLU A 70 -36.87 -37.20 14.68
N ASP A 71 -37.55 -38.12 14.01
CA ASP A 71 -36.96 -39.01 13.03
C ASP A 71 -37.04 -38.39 11.62
N TYR A 72 -35.89 -38.01 11.06
CA TYR A 72 -35.77 -37.52 9.68
C TYR A 72 -34.76 -38.34 8.89
N ASP A 73 -35.05 -38.57 7.62
CA ASP A 73 -34.25 -39.41 6.73
C ASP A 73 -33.15 -38.65 5.99
N SER A 74 -33.25 -37.33 5.92
CA SER A 74 -32.42 -36.49 5.05
C SER A 74 -32.17 -35.09 5.61
N LEU A 75 -30.96 -34.61 5.35
CA LEU A 75 -30.48 -33.29 5.68
C LEU A 75 -30.15 -32.54 4.38
N VAL A 76 -30.56 -31.29 4.31
CA VAL A 76 -30.43 -30.45 3.13
C VAL A 76 -29.53 -29.27 3.45
N ALA A 77 -28.55 -29.00 2.59
CA ALA A 77 -27.77 -27.76 2.62
C ALA A 77 -28.08 -26.89 1.39
N SER A 78 -28.31 -25.61 1.63
CA SER A 78 -28.62 -24.62 0.59
C SER A 78 -27.91 -23.30 0.86
N TYR A 79 -27.46 -22.64 -0.20
CA TYR A 79 -26.90 -21.30 -0.15
C TYR A 79 -27.18 -20.57 -1.47
N ILE A 80 -27.32 -19.24 -1.41
CA ILE A 80 -27.61 -18.43 -2.60
C ILE A 80 -26.45 -18.56 -3.60
N GLY A 81 -26.77 -18.89 -4.84
CA GLY A 81 -25.77 -19.14 -5.89
C GLY A 81 -25.19 -20.55 -5.93
N TYR A 82 -25.73 -21.49 -5.15
CA TYR A 82 -25.32 -22.89 -5.13
C TYR A 82 -26.49 -23.85 -5.34
N ASN A 83 -26.19 -24.99 -5.94
CA ASN A 83 -27.16 -26.08 -6.05
C ASN A 83 -27.38 -26.70 -4.67
N THR A 84 -28.64 -26.88 -4.28
CA THR A 84 -29.02 -27.52 -3.02
C THR A 84 -28.58 -29.00 -3.02
N LEU A 85 -27.92 -29.45 -1.96
CA LEU A 85 -27.48 -30.84 -1.79
C LEU A 85 -28.25 -31.51 -0.65
N THR A 86 -28.77 -32.71 -0.90
CA THR A 86 -29.48 -33.52 0.11
C THR A 86 -28.68 -34.78 0.42
N LEU A 87 -28.40 -35.03 1.69
CA LEU A 87 -27.66 -36.21 2.16
C LEU A 87 -28.48 -37.01 3.20
N PRO A 88 -28.31 -38.34 3.27
CA PRO A 88 -29.07 -39.19 4.19
C PRO A 88 -28.61 -39.04 5.65
N VAL A 89 -29.54 -39.20 6.59
CA VAL A 89 -29.34 -39.07 8.05
C VAL A 89 -29.59 -40.39 8.76
N LYS A 90 -28.72 -40.77 9.70
CA LYS A 90 -28.98 -41.86 10.66
C LYS A 90 -29.63 -41.34 11.94
N THR A 91 -30.87 -41.71 12.18
CA THR A 91 -31.65 -41.29 13.33
C THR A 91 -31.11 -41.84 14.66
N GLY A 92 -31.21 -41.06 15.73
CA GLY A 92 -30.84 -41.46 17.08
C GLY A 92 -29.34 -41.58 17.34
N THR A 93 -28.50 -41.05 16.45
CA THR A 93 -27.04 -41.14 16.54
C THR A 93 -26.36 -39.78 16.45
N ILE A 94 -25.12 -39.72 16.95
CA ILE A 94 -24.21 -38.60 16.71
C ILE A 94 -23.42 -38.93 15.45
N GLN A 95 -23.46 -38.04 14.45
CA GLN A 95 -22.77 -38.25 13.17
C GLN A 95 -22.22 -36.95 12.60
N THR A 96 -21.22 -37.07 11.73
CA THR A 96 -20.65 -35.94 10.98
C THR A 96 -21.05 -36.03 9.51
N ILE A 97 -21.61 -34.96 8.94
CA ILE A 97 -22.01 -34.89 7.53
C ILE A 97 -21.44 -33.60 6.91
N ASN A 98 -20.50 -33.72 5.98
CA ASN A 98 -19.98 -32.56 5.25
C ASN A 98 -20.71 -32.42 3.91
N PHE A 99 -21.10 -31.19 3.57
CA PHE A 99 -21.73 -30.85 2.30
C PHE A 99 -20.70 -30.18 1.39
N TYR A 100 -20.59 -30.68 0.16
CA TYR A 100 -19.77 -30.07 -0.90
C TYR A 100 -20.72 -29.54 -1.97
N LEU A 101 -21.07 -28.26 -1.89
CA LEU A 101 -22.05 -27.65 -2.80
C LEU A 101 -21.40 -27.28 -4.13
N ASP A 102 -22.05 -27.65 -5.23
CA ASP A 102 -21.66 -27.19 -6.57
C ASP A 102 -22.25 -25.79 -6.81
N PRO A 103 -21.48 -24.83 -7.36
CA PRO A 103 -22.01 -23.55 -7.79
C PRO A 103 -23.19 -23.73 -8.76
N GLY A 104 -24.23 -22.91 -8.60
CA GLY A 104 -25.49 -22.99 -9.34
C GLY A 104 -25.88 -21.66 -9.95
N THR A 105 -26.71 -21.70 -11.00
CA THR A 105 -27.35 -20.48 -11.51
C THR A 105 -28.51 -20.12 -10.58
N VAL A 106 -28.57 -18.84 -10.17
CA VAL A 106 -29.67 -18.32 -9.36
C VAL A 106 -30.94 -18.32 -10.23
N ASN A 107 -31.74 -19.37 -10.13
CA ASN A 107 -33.13 -19.35 -10.58
C ASN A 107 -33.96 -18.78 -9.43
N LEU A 108 -34.10 -17.45 -9.38
CA LEU A 108 -35.15 -16.86 -8.55
C LEU A 108 -36.49 -17.37 -9.09
N GLU A 109 -37.28 -18.03 -8.25
CA GLU A 109 -38.67 -18.33 -8.60
C GLU A 109 -39.38 -17.02 -8.96
N GLU A 110 -40.27 -17.09 -9.95
CA GLU A 110 -41.02 -15.96 -10.48
C GLU A 110 -41.60 -15.12 -9.33
N VAL A 111 -41.12 -13.89 -9.17
CA VAL A 111 -41.59 -12.98 -8.12
C VAL A 111 -43.08 -12.72 -8.37
N VAL A 112 -43.93 -13.32 -7.54
CA VAL A 112 -45.34 -12.96 -7.48
C VAL A 112 -45.41 -11.54 -6.92
N VAL A 113 -45.49 -10.55 -7.79
CA VAL A 113 -45.66 -9.14 -7.41
C VAL A 113 -47.07 -8.98 -6.82
N TYR A 114 -47.18 -9.04 -5.49
CA TYR A 114 -48.39 -8.58 -4.80
C TYR A 114 -48.50 -7.06 -4.92
N SER A 115 -49.72 -6.51 -4.96
CA SER A 115 -49.90 -5.04 -4.90
C SER A 115 -49.38 -4.52 -3.56
N GLY A 116 -48.24 -3.83 -3.55
CA GLY A 116 -47.62 -3.34 -2.32
C GLY A 116 -46.17 -2.88 -2.52
N GLU A 117 -45.56 -2.37 -1.46
CA GLU A 117 -44.15 -2.02 -1.45
C GLU A 117 -43.27 -3.26 -1.20
N ASN A 118 -42.11 -3.35 -1.86
CA ASN A 118 -41.13 -4.39 -1.61
C ASN A 118 -40.75 -4.40 -0.10
N PRO A 119 -40.96 -5.52 0.63
CA PRO A 119 -40.69 -5.58 2.08
C PRO A 119 -39.23 -5.30 2.44
N ALA A 120 -38.27 -5.64 1.56
CA ALA A 120 -36.86 -5.33 1.76
C ALA A 120 -36.61 -3.82 1.85
N TRP A 121 -37.35 -3.00 1.08
CA TRP A 121 -37.22 -1.54 1.13
C TRP A 121 -37.66 -0.96 2.49
N ALA A 122 -38.70 -1.54 3.10
CA ALA A 122 -39.13 -1.15 4.44
C ALA A 122 -38.07 -1.47 5.50
N ILE A 123 -37.38 -2.62 5.36
CA ILE A 123 -36.28 -3.02 6.24
C ILE A 123 -35.09 -2.08 6.06
N ILE A 124 -34.61 -1.88 4.83
CA ILE A 124 -33.44 -1.01 4.55
C ILE A 124 -33.67 0.43 5.01
N ARG A 125 -34.89 0.98 4.87
CA ARG A 125 -35.19 2.31 5.44
C ARG A 125 -34.97 2.37 6.96
N LYS A 126 -35.33 1.32 7.69
CA LYS A 126 -35.12 1.24 9.13
C LYS A 126 -33.64 1.07 9.45
N VAL A 127 -32.91 0.26 8.69
CA VAL A 127 -31.45 0.12 8.79
C VAL A 127 -30.77 1.48 8.61
N VAL A 128 -31.07 2.21 7.52
CA VAL A 128 -30.49 3.53 7.25
C VAL A 128 -30.81 4.53 8.37
N LYS A 129 -32.02 4.48 8.92
CA LYS A 129 -32.42 5.31 10.06
C LYS A 129 -31.65 4.97 11.35
N ALA A 130 -31.38 3.68 11.58
CA ALA A 130 -30.67 3.19 12.76
C ALA A 130 -29.14 3.18 12.59
N LYS A 131 -28.62 3.35 11.37
CA LYS A 131 -27.21 3.10 11.00
C LYS A 131 -26.21 3.84 11.89
N ASN A 132 -26.49 5.09 12.24
CA ASN A 132 -25.58 5.90 13.06
C ASN A 132 -25.49 5.42 14.53
N GLN A 133 -26.51 4.71 15.01
CA GLN A 133 -26.55 4.14 16.37
C GLN A 133 -25.69 2.87 16.47
N HIS A 134 -25.59 2.14 15.37
CA HIS A 134 -24.85 0.87 15.29
C HIS A 134 -23.45 1.02 14.70
N ASP A 135 -23.11 2.20 14.20
CA ASP A 135 -21.77 2.52 13.70
C ASP A 135 -20.79 2.66 14.85
N LYS A 136 -19.70 1.88 14.85
CA LYS A 136 -18.59 1.97 15.81
C LYS A 136 -18.00 3.38 15.99
N ARG A 137 -18.21 4.28 15.03
CA ARG A 137 -17.81 5.70 15.14
C ARG A 137 -18.60 6.48 16.19
N ALA A 138 -19.71 5.93 16.69
CA ALA A 138 -20.48 6.49 17.80
C ALA A 138 -19.83 6.22 19.17
N LEU A 139 -18.87 5.30 19.27
CA LEU A 139 -18.07 5.06 20.47
C LEU A 139 -17.04 6.17 20.66
N ASP A 140 -16.63 6.50 21.89
CA ASP A 140 -15.52 7.45 22.14
C ASP A 140 -14.17 6.82 21.76
N SER A 141 -14.03 5.53 22.06
CA SER A 141 -12.87 4.72 21.71
C SER A 141 -13.22 3.24 21.70
N TYR A 142 -12.38 2.44 21.03
CA TYR A 142 -12.42 0.99 21.13
C TYR A 142 -11.02 0.41 21.01
N GLU A 143 -10.78 -0.69 21.68
CA GLU A 143 -9.52 -1.44 21.61
C GLU A 143 -9.79 -2.94 21.63
N TYR A 144 -8.97 -3.70 20.91
CA TYR A 144 -9.06 -5.15 20.85
C TYR A 144 -7.72 -5.77 20.49
N GLU A 145 -7.56 -7.05 20.84
CA GLU A 145 -6.50 -7.86 20.28
C GLU A 145 -6.90 -8.30 18.88
N SER A 146 -6.02 -8.09 17.91
CA SER A 146 -6.21 -8.38 16.50
C SER A 146 -5.28 -9.50 16.07
N TYR A 147 -5.84 -10.55 15.50
CA TYR A 147 -5.08 -11.57 14.78
C TYR A 147 -5.32 -11.39 13.28
N ASN A 148 -4.24 -11.17 12.54
CA ASN A 148 -4.24 -10.94 11.11
C ASN A 148 -3.52 -12.09 10.42
N LYS A 149 -4.09 -12.59 9.32
CA LYS A 149 -3.48 -13.56 8.44
C LYS A 149 -3.62 -13.13 6.99
N ILE A 150 -2.54 -13.27 6.24
CA ILE A 150 -2.50 -12.97 4.81
C ILE A 150 -1.85 -14.12 4.08
N GLU A 151 -2.48 -14.54 3.00
CA GLU A 151 -1.97 -15.52 2.06
C GLU A 151 -2.02 -14.92 0.66
N ILE A 152 -0.94 -15.10 -0.10
CA ILE A 152 -0.86 -14.70 -1.50
C ILE A 152 -0.51 -15.95 -2.30
N ASP A 153 -1.40 -16.24 -3.23
CA ASP A 153 -1.32 -17.39 -4.11
C ASP A 153 -1.18 -16.91 -5.56
N ILE A 154 -0.36 -17.60 -6.33
CA ILE A 154 -0.30 -17.43 -7.78
C ILE A 154 -1.31 -18.39 -8.39
N ASP A 155 -2.12 -17.90 -9.32
CA ASP A 155 -3.08 -18.69 -10.07
C ASP A 155 -2.90 -18.51 -11.59
N ASN A 156 -3.76 -19.18 -12.35
CA ASN A 156 -3.86 -19.05 -13.80
C ASN A 156 -2.52 -19.16 -14.56
N PHE A 157 -1.79 -20.26 -14.34
CA PHE A 157 -0.54 -20.52 -15.05
C PHE A 157 -0.77 -20.78 -16.55
N SER A 158 -0.10 -20.02 -17.42
CA SER A 158 -0.16 -20.20 -18.87
C SER A 158 0.46 -21.53 -19.32
N GLU A 159 0.02 -22.05 -20.47
CA GLU A 159 0.57 -23.29 -21.04
C GLU A 159 2.07 -23.15 -21.37
N ASP A 160 2.48 -21.97 -21.83
CA ASP A 160 3.89 -21.66 -22.09
C ASP A 160 4.71 -21.68 -20.80
N LEU A 161 4.20 -21.11 -19.70
CA LEU A 161 4.86 -21.18 -18.40
C LEU A 161 4.95 -22.63 -17.91
N LYS A 162 3.88 -23.41 -18.05
CA LYS A 162 3.83 -24.83 -17.68
C LYS A 162 4.85 -25.69 -18.44
N ALA A 163 5.11 -25.35 -19.70
CA ALA A 163 6.09 -26.04 -20.54
C ALA A 163 7.55 -25.76 -20.12
N THR A 164 7.80 -24.77 -19.28
CA THR A 164 9.17 -24.44 -18.86
C THR A 164 9.74 -25.48 -17.90
N LYS A 165 11.03 -25.80 -18.04
CA LYS A 165 11.77 -26.67 -17.09
C LYS A 165 11.74 -26.14 -15.65
N ALA A 166 11.62 -24.81 -15.49
CA ALA A 166 11.49 -24.16 -14.20
C ALA A 166 10.16 -24.52 -13.51
N PHE A 167 9.06 -24.42 -14.25
CA PHE A 167 7.73 -24.77 -13.75
C PHE A 167 7.62 -26.27 -13.44
N GLY A 168 8.24 -27.15 -14.23
CA GLY A 168 8.22 -28.60 -13.94
C GLY A 168 8.73 -28.99 -12.55
N GLN A 169 9.68 -28.24 -11.97
CA GLN A 169 10.13 -28.46 -10.58
C GLN A 169 9.13 -27.96 -9.55
N VAL A 170 8.42 -26.87 -9.85
CA VAL A 170 7.38 -26.28 -9.01
C VAL A 170 6.13 -27.16 -9.02
N ALA A 171 5.70 -27.61 -10.20
CA ALA A 171 4.58 -28.51 -10.40
C ALA A 171 4.74 -29.82 -9.62
N ALA A 172 5.95 -30.40 -9.60
CA ALA A 172 6.25 -31.60 -8.82
C ALA A 172 6.01 -31.41 -7.30
N VAL A 173 6.24 -30.19 -6.78
CA VAL A 173 5.93 -29.88 -5.37
C VAL A 173 4.42 -29.73 -5.17
N MET A 174 3.75 -29.01 -6.07
CA MET A 174 2.29 -28.85 -6.07
C MET A 174 1.56 -30.20 -6.06
N ASP A 175 2.01 -31.14 -6.89
CA ASP A 175 1.43 -32.49 -6.98
C ASP A 175 1.69 -33.34 -5.73
N SER A 176 2.71 -33.01 -4.93
CA SER A 176 3.18 -33.85 -3.81
C SER A 176 2.56 -33.52 -2.44
N ILE A 177 2.15 -32.27 -2.20
CA ILE A 177 1.66 -31.81 -0.88
C ILE A 177 0.13 -31.85 -0.82
N ALA A 178 -0.55 -31.08 -1.68
CA ALA A 178 -2.01 -31.08 -1.87
C ALA A 178 -2.39 -30.22 -3.08
N GLN A 179 -3.47 -30.58 -3.80
CA GLN A 179 -4.05 -29.71 -4.83
C GLN A 179 -4.89 -28.61 -4.20
N LEU A 180 -4.24 -27.50 -3.83
CA LEU A 180 -4.94 -26.28 -3.43
C LEU A 180 -5.63 -25.66 -4.64
N ARG A 181 -6.87 -25.19 -4.46
CA ARG A 181 -7.68 -24.57 -5.53
C ARG A 181 -8.16 -23.18 -5.12
N GLY A 182 -8.28 -22.29 -6.09
CA GLY A 182 -8.80 -20.94 -5.92
C GLY A 182 -10.33 -20.92 -5.92
N TYR A 183 -10.92 -19.72 -5.78
CA TYR A 183 -12.38 -19.53 -5.78
C TYR A 183 -13.06 -19.85 -7.14
N ASP A 184 -12.27 -19.96 -8.20
CA ASP A 184 -12.66 -20.37 -9.55
C ASP A 184 -12.46 -21.87 -9.79
N GLY A 185 -11.92 -22.59 -8.80
CA GLY A 185 -11.58 -24.01 -8.86
C GLY A 185 -10.27 -24.35 -9.56
N ASN A 186 -9.49 -23.36 -10.00
CA ASN A 186 -8.19 -23.59 -10.64
C ASN A 186 -7.09 -23.89 -9.60
N PRO A 187 -6.06 -24.68 -9.94
CA PRO A 187 -4.93 -24.92 -9.04
C PRO A 187 -4.19 -23.61 -8.70
N ILE A 188 -3.85 -23.44 -7.43
CA ILE A 188 -3.13 -22.26 -6.93
C ILE A 188 -1.80 -22.66 -6.30
N LEU A 189 -0.84 -21.75 -6.35
CA LEU A 189 0.49 -21.90 -5.75
C LEU A 189 0.70 -20.83 -4.67
N PRO A 190 0.62 -21.20 -3.38
CA PRO A 190 0.99 -20.30 -2.30
C PRO A 190 2.46 -19.89 -2.42
N VAL A 191 2.70 -18.58 -2.50
CA VAL A 191 4.05 -18.02 -2.56
C VAL A 191 4.37 -17.17 -1.35
N PHE A 192 3.35 -16.79 -0.57
CA PHE A 192 3.52 -16.03 0.65
C PHE A 192 2.37 -16.31 1.63
N ILE A 193 2.72 -16.44 2.90
CA ILE A 193 1.78 -16.51 4.00
C ILE A 193 2.36 -15.80 5.23
N SER A 194 1.51 -15.13 5.98
CA SER A 194 1.90 -14.43 7.18
C SER A 194 0.79 -14.41 8.22
N GLU A 195 1.20 -14.43 9.49
CA GLU A 195 0.33 -14.30 10.65
C GLU A 195 0.91 -13.21 11.55
N SER A 196 0.05 -12.37 12.12
CA SER A 196 0.44 -11.29 13.03
C SER A 196 -0.56 -11.14 14.17
N VAL A 197 -0.05 -10.96 15.39
CA VAL A 197 -0.84 -10.63 16.57
C VAL A 197 -0.52 -9.20 16.97
N SER A 198 -1.54 -8.36 17.10
CA SER A 198 -1.40 -6.95 17.46
C SER A 198 -2.45 -6.49 18.46
N ASN A 199 -2.16 -5.41 19.18
CA ASN A 199 -3.18 -4.67 19.93
C ASN A 199 -3.61 -3.46 19.10
N TYR A 200 -4.90 -3.38 18.81
CA TYR A 200 -5.49 -2.31 18.02
C TYR A 200 -6.25 -1.33 18.91
N TYR A 201 -6.03 -0.03 18.71
CA TYR A 201 -6.61 1.04 19.51
C TYR A 201 -7.15 2.15 18.59
N VAL A 202 -8.38 2.57 18.82
CA VAL A 202 -9.01 3.68 18.11
C VAL A 202 -9.64 4.63 19.10
N LYS A 203 -9.52 5.92 18.78
CA LYS A 203 -10.25 7.03 19.38
C LYS A 203 -10.98 7.76 18.26
N THR A 204 -12.25 8.10 18.46
CA THR A 204 -13.09 8.66 17.40
C THR A 204 -13.05 10.19 17.35
N ASP A 205 -12.87 10.86 18.50
CA ASP A 205 -12.76 12.32 18.57
C ASP A 205 -11.64 12.82 19.52
N PRO A 206 -10.57 13.47 19.00
CA PRO A 206 -10.23 13.53 17.59
C PRO A 206 -9.88 12.13 17.07
N PHE A 207 -10.22 11.86 15.81
CA PHE A 207 -9.93 10.55 15.20
C PHE A 207 -8.43 10.26 15.27
N ALA A 208 -8.08 9.19 15.97
CA ALA A 208 -6.72 8.71 16.11
C ALA A 208 -6.72 7.19 16.27
N LYS A 209 -5.72 6.53 15.67
CA LYS A 209 -5.56 5.08 15.77
C LYS A 209 -4.12 4.73 16.05
N ARG A 210 -3.92 3.58 16.70
CA ARG A 210 -2.62 2.97 16.97
C ARG A 210 -2.77 1.46 16.89
N GLU A 211 -1.82 0.83 16.25
CA GLU A 211 -1.65 -0.61 16.28
C GLU A 211 -0.27 -0.96 16.80
N GLU A 212 -0.21 -1.86 17.76
CA GLU A 212 1.03 -2.40 18.32
C GLU A 212 1.17 -3.85 17.87
N VAL A 213 1.99 -4.09 16.85
CA VAL A 213 2.34 -5.43 16.38
C VAL A 213 3.24 -6.10 17.41
N LEU A 214 2.72 -7.14 18.06
CA LEU A 214 3.38 -7.88 19.12
C LEU A 214 4.33 -8.93 18.55
N LYS A 215 3.79 -9.81 17.71
CA LYS A 215 4.53 -10.89 17.05
C LYS A 215 4.07 -11.07 15.61
N THR A 216 4.97 -11.50 14.75
CA THR A 216 4.65 -11.78 13.35
C THR A 216 5.49 -12.95 12.84
N ARG A 217 4.82 -13.87 12.17
CA ARG A 217 5.40 -15.03 11.48
C ARG A 217 5.16 -14.84 10.00
N ILE A 218 6.22 -14.85 9.21
CA ILE A 218 6.15 -14.66 7.76
C ILE A 218 6.93 -15.77 7.07
N LYS A 219 6.34 -16.34 6.03
CA LYS A 219 7.03 -17.17 5.05
C LYS A 219 6.66 -16.71 3.66
N GLY A 220 7.65 -16.55 2.78
CA GLY A 220 7.36 -16.25 1.38
C GLY A 220 8.58 -16.41 0.49
N VAL A 221 8.33 -16.63 -0.79
CA VAL A 221 9.34 -16.63 -1.84
C VAL A 221 9.75 -15.18 -2.10
N GLY A 222 11.01 -14.81 -1.89
CA GLY A 222 11.48 -13.44 -2.11
C GLY A 222 11.22 -12.45 -0.98
N VAL A 223 10.74 -12.92 0.17
CA VAL A 223 10.46 -12.06 1.33
C VAL A 223 11.47 -12.30 2.45
N ASP A 224 12.39 -11.34 2.59
CA ASP A 224 13.48 -11.37 3.57
C ASP A 224 13.21 -10.49 4.81
N ASP A 225 12.43 -9.41 4.67
CA ASP A 225 12.15 -8.44 5.74
C ASP A 225 10.69 -8.52 6.18
N GLY A 226 10.49 -9.09 7.37
CA GLY A 226 9.18 -9.18 7.97
C GLY A 226 8.63 -7.85 8.47
N SER A 227 9.46 -6.84 8.71
CA SER A 227 9.04 -5.59 9.38
C SER A 227 8.22 -4.68 8.47
N PHE A 228 8.65 -4.51 7.22
CA PHE A 228 7.90 -3.76 6.20
C PHE A 228 6.54 -4.39 5.94
N ILE A 229 6.55 -5.72 5.74
CA ILE A 229 5.34 -6.50 5.56
C ILE A 229 4.45 -6.38 6.80
N SER A 230 4.95 -6.59 8.01
CA SER A 230 4.18 -6.42 9.26
C SER A 230 3.55 -5.03 9.39
N GLN A 231 4.21 -3.98 8.90
CA GLN A 231 3.67 -2.63 8.89
C GLN A 231 2.66 -2.39 7.78
N ILE A 232 2.83 -3.00 6.60
CA ILE A 232 1.77 -2.98 5.60
C ILE A 232 0.56 -3.78 6.10
N ILE A 233 0.79 -4.93 6.72
CA ILE A 233 -0.25 -5.82 7.25
C ILE A 233 -1.00 -5.17 8.42
N GLY A 234 -0.30 -4.57 9.38
CA GLY A 234 -0.94 -3.79 10.44
C GLY A 234 -1.54 -2.49 9.91
N ALA A 235 -0.75 -1.64 9.24
CA ALA A 235 -1.20 -0.29 8.89
C ALA A 235 -2.29 -0.22 7.80
N SER A 236 -2.40 -1.24 6.94
CA SER A 236 -3.00 -1.07 5.60
C SER A 236 -4.30 -1.80 5.36
N TYR A 237 -4.79 -2.68 6.24
CA TYR A 237 -6.12 -3.25 6.01
C TYR A 237 -7.19 -2.28 6.50
N GLN A 238 -7.89 -1.75 5.50
CA GLN A 238 -9.03 -0.87 5.63
C GLN A 238 -10.07 -1.62 6.44
N GLU A 239 -10.33 -1.15 7.66
CA GLU A 239 -11.56 -1.53 8.35
C GLU A 239 -12.73 -1.16 7.41
N TYR A 240 -13.34 -2.16 6.78
CA TYR A 240 -14.52 -1.96 5.96
C TYR A 240 -15.68 -1.63 6.89
N ASN A 241 -16.10 -0.37 6.89
CA ASN A 241 -17.23 0.10 7.69
C ASN A 241 -18.41 0.37 6.75
N PHE A 242 -19.27 -0.63 6.58
CA PHE A 242 -20.47 -0.53 5.74
C PHE A 242 -21.52 0.45 6.30
N TYR A 243 -21.42 0.94 7.54
CA TYR A 243 -22.28 2.03 8.02
C TYR A 243 -21.95 3.40 7.40
N ARG A 244 -20.81 3.54 6.71
CA ARG A 244 -20.49 4.72 5.91
C ARG A 244 -21.23 4.70 4.58
N ASN A 245 -21.52 5.88 4.01
CA ASN A 245 -22.11 5.96 2.67
C ASN A 245 -21.16 5.47 1.57
N TRP A 246 -19.85 5.68 1.76
CA TRP A 246 -18.81 5.36 0.79
C TRP A 246 -17.67 4.62 1.48
N LEU A 247 -17.21 3.53 0.85
CA LEU A 247 -16.01 2.77 1.21
C LEU A 247 -14.94 3.08 0.17
N ASN A 248 -13.74 3.44 0.61
CA ASN A 248 -12.61 3.58 -0.30
C ASN A 248 -11.92 2.21 -0.39
N ILE A 249 -11.90 1.60 -1.57
CA ILE A 249 -11.26 0.31 -1.84
C ILE A 249 -10.33 0.52 -3.03
N LEU A 250 -9.03 0.23 -2.85
CA LEU A 250 -7.99 0.43 -3.88
C LEU A 250 -8.04 1.84 -4.53
N ASN A 251 -8.16 2.89 -3.70
CA ASN A 251 -8.27 4.30 -4.12
C ASN A 251 -9.52 4.65 -4.94
N LYS A 252 -10.52 3.77 -5.03
CA LYS A 252 -11.83 4.03 -5.65
C LYS A 252 -12.93 4.04 -4.58
N GLU A 253 -13.90 4.93 -4.72
CA GLU A 253 -15.05 4.99 -3.80
C GLU A 253 -16.17 4.07 -4.28
N PHE A 254 -16.61 3.17 -3.40
CA PHE A 254 -17.72 2.23 -3.57
C PHE A 254 -18.88 2.60 -2.64
N ILE A 255 -20.10 2.47 -3.13
CA ILE A 255 -21.31 2.89 -2.40
C ILE A 255 -21.71 1.78 -1.43
N SER A 256 -21.93 2.09 -0.16
CA SER A 256 -22.45 1.08 0.77
C SER A 256 -23.90 0.68 0.43
N PRO A 257 -24.28 -0.60 0.56
CA PRO A 257 -25.67 -1.07 0.49
C PRO A 257 -26.59 -0.47 1.55
N ILE A 258 -26.08 0.21 2.57
CA ILE A 258 -26.91 0.91 3.57
C ILE A 258 -26.63 2.43 3.58
N SER A 259 -26.18 2.95 2.43
CA SER A 259 -25.97 4.39 2.22
C SER A 259 -27.28 5.17 2.24
N ASP A 260 -27.24 6.47 2.54
CA ASP A 260 -28.45 7.33 2.51
C ASP A 260 -29.13 7.38 1.12
N GLY A 261 -28.33 7.21 0.06
CA GLY A 261 -28.76 7.22 -1.34
C GLY A 261 -28.99 5.83 -1.95
N TRP A 262 -29.10 4.78 -1.12
CA TRP A 262 -29.11 3.37 -1.58
C TRP A 262 -30.06 3.10 -2.77
N ARG A 263 -31.24 3.74 -2.79
CA ARG A 263 -32.28 3.52 -3.81
C ARG A 263 -31.84 3.89 -5.23
N LEU A 264 -30.82 4.74 -5.37
CA LEU A 264 -30.28 5.11 -6.67
C LEU A 264 -29.37 4.03 -7.27
N TYR A 265 -28.86 3.12 -6.44
CA TYR A 265 -27.76 2.23 -6.80
C TYR A 265 -28.09 0.74 -6.61
N TYR A 266 -29.02 0.42 -5.71
CA TYR A 266 -29.34 -0.96 -5.34
C TYR A 266 -30.84 -1.27 -5.43
N ASP A 267 -31.13 -2.49 -5.82
CA ASP A 267 -32.37 -3.20 -5.51
C ASP A 267 -32.09 -4.30 -4.46
N TYR A 268 -33.14 -4.74 -3.77
CA TYR A 268 -33.03 -5.69 -2.66
C TYR A 268 -34.15 -6.72 -2.72
N ASP A 269 -33.79 -7.96 -2.43
CA ASP A 269 -34.73 -9.06 -2.29
C ASP A 269 -34.68 -9.58 -0.85
N LEU A 270 -35.83 -9.67 -0.20
CA LEU A 270 -35.95 -10.35 1.09
C LEU A 270 -36.03 -11.85 0.81
N ILE A 271 -34.98 -12.58 1.16
CA ILE A 271 -34.88 -14.01 0.88
C ILE A 271 -35.57 -14.81 1.98
N ASP A 272 -35.16 -14.59 3.24
CA ASP A 272 -35.68 -15.35 4.38
C ASP A 272 -35.54 -14.60 5.72
N SER A 273 -36.11 -15.17 6.77
CA SER A 273 -35.96 -14.80 8.17
C SER A 273 -35.40 -15.98 8.96
N LEU A 274 -34.14 -15.89 9.37
CA LEU A 274 -33.40 -17.00 9.97
C LEU A 274 -32.71 -16.59 11.29
N GLU A 275 -32.34 -17.57 12.10
CA GLU A 275 -31.62 -17.36 13.37
C GLU A 275 -30.12 -17.57 13.16
N VAL A 276 -29.31 -16.56 13.48
CA VAL A 276 -27.85 -16.59 13.41
C VAL A 276 -27.29 -16.40 14.82
N ASP A 277 -26.58 -17.40 15.36
CA ASP A 277 -26.02 -17.38 16.73
C ASP A 277 -27.04 -17.01 17.82
N GLY A 278 -28.29 -17.47 17.71
CA GLY A 278 -29.36 -17.10 18.65
C GLY A 278 -30.01 -15.74 18.38
N VAL A 279 -29.69 -15.07 17.27
CA VAL A 279 -30.23 -13.76 16.88
C VAL A 279 -31.06 -13.88 15.61
N GLU A 280 -32.34 -13.54 15.70
CA GLU A 280 -33.21 -13.47 14.53
C GLU A 280 -32.78 -12.36 13.57
N CYS A 281 -32.57 -12.71 12.31
CA CYS A 281 -32.12 -11.83 11.24
C CYS A 281 -33.03 -11.91 10.00
N PHE A 282 -33.13 -10.80 9.27
CA PHE A 282 -33.56 -10.77 7.88
C PHE A 282 -32.37 -11.00 6.97
N LEU A 283 -32.48 -11.93 6.02
CA LEU A 283 -31.51 -12.13 4.95
C LEU A 283 -31.95 -11.34 3.71
N LEU A 284 -31.15 -10.34 3.33
CA LEU A 284 -31.38 -9.53 2.14
C LEU A 284 -30.31 -9.82 1.09
N ASN A 285 -30.74 -10.12 -0.12
CA ASN A 285 -29.87 -10.09 -1.30
C ASN A 285 -29.79 -8.65 -1.81
N VAL A 286 -28.58 -8.19 -2.13
CA VAL A 286 -28.24 -6.85 -2.61
C VAL A 286 -27.80 -6.98 -4.07
N VAL A 287 -28.48 -6.24 -4.95
CA VAL A 287 -28.18 -6.26 -6.39
C VAL A 287 -27.96 -4.83 -6.87
N PRO A 288 -26.82 -4.50 -7.50
CA PRO A 288 -26.62 -3.20 -8.10
C PRO A 288 -27.57 -3.04 -9.27
N LYS A 289 -28.09 -1.83 -9.46
CA LYS A 289 -29.00 -1.51 -10.58
C LYS A 289 -28.30 -1.57 -11.94
N ARG A 290 -26.97 -1.45 -11.93
CA ARG A 290 -26.10 -1.52 -13.11
C ARG A 290 -24.79 -2.17 -12.70
N ASP A 291 -24.33 -3.12 -13.50
CA ASP A 291 -23.13 -3.90 -13.18
C ASP A 291 -21.85 -3.05 -13.21
N GLU A 292 -21.85 -1.89 -13.88
CA GLU A 292 -20.68 -1.00 -13.95
C GLU A 292 -20.61 0.07 -12.85
N ASP A 293 -21.69 0.24 -12.07
CA ASP A 293 -21.70 1.20 -10.97
C ASP A 293 -20.68 0.75 -9.89
N PRO A 294 -20.00 1.66 -9.19
CA PRO A 294 -19.08 1.32 -8.10
C PRO A 294 -19.87 0.86 -6.86
N ALA A 295 -20.43 -0.34 -6.95
CA ALA A 295 -21.44 -0.90 -6.07
C ALA A 295 -21.15 -2.38 -5.79
N PHE A 296 -21.80 -2.95 -4.79
CA PHE A 296 -21.64 -4.34 -4.36
C PHE A 296 -22.85 -5.21 -4.74
N ASN A 297 -22.63 -6.47 -5.05
CA ASN A 297 -23.69 -7.49 -5.03
C ASN A 297 -23.41 -8.53 -3.94
N GLY A 298 -24.41 -9.29 -3.51
CA GLY A 298 -24.26 -10.34 -2.50
C GLY A 298 -25.33 -10.24 -1.41
N SER A 299 -25.00 -10.63 -0.18
CA SER A 299 -25.98 -10.79 0.90
C SER A 299 -25.62 -10.00 2.15
N ILE A 300 -26.64 -9.49 2.84
CA ILE A 300 -26.50 -8.87 4.15
C ILE A 300 -27.55 -9.43 5.13
N TRP A 301 -27.13 -9.60 6.39
CA TRP A 301 -28.00 -10.06 7.47
C TRP A 301 -28.27 -8.90 8.43
N ILE A 302 -29.55 -8.61 8.63
CA ILE A 302 -30.03 -7.48 9.44
C ILE A 302 -30.79 -8.03 10.64
N THR A 303 -30.40 -7.64 11.85
CA THR A 303 -31.11 -8.04 13.07
C THR A 303 -32.57 -7.56 13.06
N LYS A 304 -33.51 -8.43 13.44
CA LYS A 304 -34.95 -8.06 13.46
C LYS A 304 -35.30 -7.04 14.53
N LYS A 305 -34.58 -7.07 15.66
CA LYS A 305 -34.87 -6.28 16.87
C LYS A 305 -34.55 -4.80 16.67
N ASP A 306 -33.37 -4.49 16.15
CA ASP A 306 -32.78 -3.15 16.15
C ASP A 306 -32.18 -2.74 14.80
N TYR A 307 -32.33 -3.56 13.76
CA TYR A 307 -31.93 -3.25 12.37
C TYR A 307 -30.43 -2.96 12.21
N ALA A 308 -29.59 -3.65 12.98
CA ALA A 308 -28.13 -3.62 12.87
C ALA A 308 -27.63 -4.63 11.82
N LEU A 309 -26.49 -4.34 11.19
CA LEU A 309 -25.75 -5.33 10.40
C LEU A 309 -25.15 -6.38 11.34
N LYS A 310 -25.52 -7.64 11.14
CA LYS A 310 -24.95 -8.81 11.84
C LYS A 310 -23.89 -9.50 10.97
N GLN A 311 -24.17 -9.69 9.69
CA GLN A 311 -23.23 -10.29 8.72
C GLN A 311 -23.30 -9.60 7.36
N VAL A 312 -22.19 -9.66 6.64
CA VAL A 312 -22.01 -9.14 5.28
C VAL A 312 -21.26 -10.19 4.46
N ASP A 313 -21.74 -10.50 3.26
CA ASP A 313 -21.02 -11.25 2.23
C ASP A 313 -21.25 -10.55 0.89
N LEU A 314 -20.36 -9.61 0.57
CA LEU A 314 -20.50 -8.73 -0.60
C LEU A 314 -19.33 -8.91 -1.53
N LYS A 315 -19.58 -8.84 -2.83
CA LYS A 315 -18.58 -8.95 -3.86
C LYS A 315 -18.62 -7.78 -4.84
N ILE A 316 -17.49 -7.55 -5.50
CA ILE A 316 -17.30 -6.60 -6.59
C ILE A 316 -16.81 -7.43 -7.77
N ASP A 317 -17.62 -7.48 -8.82
CA ASP A 317 -17.30 -8.21 -10.04
C ASP A 317 -16.51 -7.31 -11.03
N LYS A 318 -15.83 -7.98 -11.99
CA LYS A 318 -14.95 -7.40 -13.04
C LYS A 318 -15.58 -6.25 -13.85
N SER A 319 -16.91 -6.20 -13.94
CA SER A 319 -17.68 -5.17 -14.67
C SER A 319 -17.42 -3.74 -14.16
N THR A 320 -16.99 -3.59 -12.90
CA THR A 320 -16.78 -2.29 -12.24
C THR A 320 -15.54 -1.51 -12.75
N ASN A 321 -14.83 -2.02 -13.76
CA ASN A 321 -13.65 -1.40 -14.40
C ASN A 321 -12.56 -0.97 -13.39
N LEU A 322 -12.22 -1.87 -12.46
CA LEU A 322 -10.99 -1.79 -11.69
C LEU A 322 -9.82 -2.31 -12.55
N ASN A 323 -8.66 -1.66 -12.45
CA ASN A 323 -7.47 -2.13 -13.14
C ASN A 323 -6.92 -3.36 -12.42
N PHE A 324 -6.57 -4.40 -13.18
CA PHE A 324 -5.99 -5.64 -12.67
C PHE A 324 -6.81 -6.40 -11.64
N VAL A 325 -8.05 -6.05 -11.32
CA VAL A 325 -8.85 -6.77 -10.31
C VAL A 325 -10.00 -7.47 -11.01
N GLU A 326 -10.07 -8.80 -10.91
CA GLU A 326 -11.21 -9.58 -11.41
C GLU A 326 -12.34 -9.64 -10.39
N TYR A 327 -11.97 -9.80 -9.13
CA TYR A 327 -12.91 -10.14 -8.08
C TYR A 327 -12.45 -9.60 -6.74
N ILE A 328 -13.36 -8.97 -6.00
CA ILE A 328 -13.17 -8.70 -4.57
C ILE A 328 -14.37 -9.29 -3.84
N ARG A 329 -14.14 -10.11 -2.81
CA ARG A 329 -15.18 -10.55 -1.87
C ARG A 329 -14.84 -10.04 -0.47
N ILE A 330 -15.80 -9.46 0.22
CA ILE A 330 -15.69 -8.98 1.59
C ILE A 330 -16.75 -9.67 2.43
N GLN A 331 -16.30 -10.49 3.36
CA GLN A 331 -17.12 -11.17 4.35
C GLN A 331 -16.85 -10.57 5.72
N GLN A 332 -17.89 -10.19 6.46
CA GLN A 332 -17.75 -9.70 7.82
C GLN A 332 -18.82 -10.30 8.73
N GLU A 333 -18.41 -10.62 9.95
CA GLU A 333 -19.31 -10.90 11.07
C GLU A 333 -19.14 -9.79 12.10
N LEU A 334 -20.25 -9.21 12.56
CA LEU A 334 -20.25 -8.12 13.53
C LEU A 334 -20.85 -8.57 14.86
N VAL A 335 -20.22 -8.12 15.94
CA VAL A 335 -20.71 -8.32 17.31
C VAL A 335 -21.07 -6.96 17.93
N PRO A 336 -22.24 -6.84 18.59
CA PRO A 336 -22.60 -5.62 19.30
C PRO A 336 -21.67 -5.44 20.51
N THR A 337 -21.29 -4.19 20.78
CA THR A 337 -20.57 -3.83 22.01
C THR A 337 -21.54 -3.64 23.17
N ALA A 338 -21.03 -3.57 24.40
CA ALA A 338 -21.85 -3.28 25.58
C ALA A 338 -22.64 -1.95 25.49
N GLU A 339 -22.18 -1.02 24.65
CA GLU A 339 -22.78 0.31 24.46
C GLU A 339 -23.72 0.37 23.24
N GLY A 340 -23.87 -0.71 22.47
CA GLY A 340 -24.73 -0.78 21.29
C GLY A 340 -23.96 -0.93 19.96
N PRO A 341 -23.07 0.02 19.57
CA PRO A 341 -22.37 -0.02 18.29
C PRO A 341 -21.67 -1.35 18.02
N SER A 342 -21.71 -1.82 16.78
CA SER A 342 -21.15 -3.13 16.40
C SER A 342 -19.73 -3.00 15.88
N ILE A 343 -18.88 -3.95 16.26
CA ILE A 343 -17.49 -4.07 15.78
C ILE A 343 -17.36 -5.38 14.99
N PRO A 344 -16.69 -5.38 13.82
CA PRO A 344 -16.37 -6.61 13.12
C PRO A 344 -15.52 -7.54 14.01
N SER A 345 -16.05 -8.71 14.37
CA SER A 345 -15.31 -9.75 15.10
C SER A 345 -14.46 -10.58 14.16
N LYS A 346 -14.93 -10.79 12.93
CA LYS A 346 -14.22 -11.47 11.85
C LYS A 346 -14.39 -10.72 10.55
N THR A 347 -13.32 -10.62 9.76
CA THR A 347 -13.35 -10.10 8.40
C THR A 347 -12.49 -10.99 7.50
N ARG A 348 -13.06 -11.48 6.39
CA ARG A 348 -12.33 -12.18 5.34
C ARG A 348 -12.45 -11.38 4.05
N VAL A 349 -11.33 -11.10 3.41
CA VAL A 349 -11.32 -10.42 2.11
C VAL A 349 -10.52 -11.23 1.12
N LEU A 350 -11.13 -11.52 -0.02
CA LEU A 350 -10.46 -12.12 -1.15
C LEU A 350 -10.32 -11.05 -2.24
N VAL A 351 -9.12 -10.93 -2.79
CA VAL A 351 -8.83 -10.05 -3.92
C VAL A 351 -8.13 -10.90 -4.97
N ASP A 352 -8.79 -11.10 -6.10
CA ASP A 352 -8.19 -11.73 -7.26
C ASP A 352 -7.74 -10.65 -8.24
N VAL A 353 -6.44 -10.66 -8.51
CA VAL A 353 -5.79 -9.77 -9.46
C VAL A 353 -5.62 -10.49 -10.80
N SER A 354 -6.28 -9.95 -11.83
CA SER A 354 -6.22 -10.47 -13.19
C SER A 354 -4.79 -10.51 -13.72
N PRO A 355 -4.47 -11.51 -14.56
CA PRO A 355 -3.24 -11.47 -15.33
C PRO A 355 -3.18 -10.25 -16.28
N LEU A 356 -1.96 -9.85 -16.63
CA LEU A 356 -1.67 -8.75 -17.56
C LEU A 356 -2.09 -9.10 -19.00
N ASP A 357 -1.90 -10.35 -19.38
CA ASP A 357 -2.26 -11.01 -20.64
C ASP A 357 -2.46 -12.52 -20.41
N ASP A 358 -2.80 -13.28 -21.45
CA ASP A 358 -3.06 -14.73 -21.35
C ASP A 358 -1.82 -15.55 -20.94
N ASP A 359 -0.62 -14.96 -20.99
CA ASP A 359 0.66 -15.63 -20.72
C ASP A 359 1.21 -15.34 -19.30
N THR A 360 0.71 -14.28 -18.66
CA THR A 360 1.06 -13.94 -17.27
C THR A 360 0.15 -14.63 -16.25
N PRO A 361 0.67 -15.04 -15.09
CA PRO A 361 -0.16 -15.59 -14.03
C PRO A 361 -0.96 -14.49 -13.32
N GLY A 362 -2.10 -14.87 -12.74
CA GLY A 362 -2.88 -14.01 -11.84
C GLY A 362 -2.39 -14.12 -10.41
N LEU A 363 -3.03 -13.36 -9.51
CA LEU A 363 -2.67 -13.32 -8.09
C LEU A 363 -3.92 -13.28 -7.23
N LEU A 364 -4.16 -14.36 -6.48
CA LEU A 364 -5.20 -14.42 -5.48
C LEU A 364 -4.62 -14.04 -4.12
N THR A 365 -5.19 -13.03 -3.48
CA THR A 365 -4.80 -12.63 -2.13
C THR A 365 -5.94 -12.81 -1.16
N LYS A 366 -5.68 -13.54 -0.07
CA LYS A 366 -6.63 -13.81 1.00
C LYS A 366 -6.21 -13.08 2.26
N PHE A 367 -7.13 -12.29 2.81
CA PHE A 367 -6.98 -11.59 4.07
C PHE A 367 -7.95 -12.16 5.08
N TYR A 368 -7.49 -12.38 6.29
CA TYR A 368 -8.31 -12.74 7.43
C TYR A 368 -7.92 -11.87 8.63
N ASN A 369 -8.90 -11.26 9.27
CA ASN A 369 -8.75 -10.53 10.51
C ASN A 369 -9.78 -11.04 11.52
N SER A 370 -9.33 -11.23 12.76
CA SER A 370 -10.22 -11.50 13.88
C SER A 370 -9.90 -10.62 15.07
N ALA A 371 -10.95 -10.18 15.77
CA ALA A 371 -10.88 -9.33 16.93
C ALA A 371 -11.34 -10.08 18.20
N ARG A 372 -10.56 -9.99 19.27
CA ARG A 372 -10.86 -10.54 20.59
C ARG A 372 -10.66 -9.51 21.69
N ASN A 373 -11.24 -9.77 22.86
CA ASN A 373 -11.07 -8.93 24.04
C ASN A 373 -11.45 -7.46 23.78
N ILE A 374 -12.56 -7.25 23.05
CA ILE A 374 -13.06 -5.93 22.66
C ILE A 374 -13.42 -5.14 23.93
N LYS A 375 -12.83 -3.96 24.06
CA LYS A 375 -13.14 -2.97 25.09
C LYS A 375 -13.52 -1.67 24.40
N VAL A 376 -14.47 -0.96 24.98
CA VAL A 376 -14.96 0.32 24.45
C VAL A 376 -14.82 1.42 25.49
N ASN A 377 -14.75 2.65 25.01
CA ASN A 377 -14.67 3.87 25.81
C ASN A 377 -13.50 3.84 26.83
N THR A 378 -12.39 3.21 26.44
CA THR A 378 -11.12 3.27 27.16
C THR A 378 -10.45 4.64 26.94
N ASN A 379 -10.39 5.46 27.99
CA ASN A 379 -9.82 6.80 27.91
C ASN A 379 -8.28 6.78 27.90
N ARG A 380 -7.67 6.83 26.71
CA ARG A 380 -6.22 7.01 26.54
C ARG A 380 -5.87 8.45 26.15
N LYS A 381 -4.69 8.93 26.58
CA LYS A 381 -4.17 10.26 26.23
C LYS A 381 -3.84 10.34 24.74
N ASN A 382 -4.03 11.52 24.13
CA ASN A 382 -3.72 11.71 22.69
C ASN A 382 -2.26 11.39 22.33
N SER A 383 -1.31 11.58 23.24
CA SER A 383 0.10 11.24 23.04
C SER A 383 0.34 9.74 22.80
N PHE A 384 -0.55 8.87 23.29
CA PHE A 384 -0.50 7.44 23.02
C PHE A 384 -0.69 7.14 21.53
N TYR A 385 -1.49 7.93 20.80
CA TYR A 385 -1.77 7.72 19.37
C TYR A 385 -0.81 8.46 18.44
N SER A 386 0.36 8.87 18.94
CA SER A 386 1.40 9.56 18.15
C SER A 386 1.94 8.69 17.01
N SER A 387 2.03 7.37 17.22
CA SER A 387 2.43 6.38 16.21
C SER A 387 1.22 5.56 15.77
N GLU A 388 0.87 5.59 14.47
CA GLU A 388 -0.25 4.78 13.94
C GLU A 388 0.05 3.29 13.97
N VAL A 389 1.30 2.90 13.72
CA VAL A 389 1.75 1.51 13.82
C VAL A 389 3.09 1.49 14.53
N MET A 390 3.22 0.53 15.45
CA MET A 390 4.43 0.23 16.19
C MET A 390 4.70 -1.27 16.08
N VAL A 391 5.91 -1.64 15.69
CA VAL A 391 6.36 -3.03 15.69
C VAL A 391 7.32 -3.22 16.86
N LYS A 392 7.05 -4.21 17.73
CA LYS A 392 7.95 -4.58 18.83
C LYS A 392 9.32 -5.01 18.29
N GLU A 393 10.41 -4.70 19.00
CA GLU A 393 11.76 -5.05 18.53
C GLU A 393 11.97 -6.57 18.36
N ASP A 394 11.30 -7.35 19.20
CA ASP A 394 11.30 -8.81 19.21
C ASP A 394 10.11 -9.42 18.45
N TYR A 395 9.47 -8.68 17.54
CA TYR A 395 8.27 -9.14 16.80
C TYR A 395 8.47 -10.47 16.06
N ALA A 396 9.69 -10.74 15.58
CA ALA A 396 10.03 -11.95 14.84
C ALA A 396 10.64 -13.06 15.73
N ILE A 397 10.75 -12.84 17.05
CA ILE A 397 11.35 -13.78 18.00
C ILE A 397 10.26 -14.29 18.93
N TYR A 398 10.00 -15.59 18.93
CA TYR A 398 8.98 -16.22 19.76
C TYR A 398 9.34 -17.68 20.03
N ASP A 399 8.86 -18.19 21.16
CA ASP A 399 9.10 -19.58 21.58
C ASP A 399 8.23 -20.58 20.78
N GLU A 400 8.62 -21.85 20.85
CA GLU A 400 7.84 -22.96 20.30
C GLU A 400 6.48 -23.03 21.02
N GLY A 401 5.37 -23.05 20.26
CA GLY A 401 4.01 -23.04 20.80
C GLY A 401 3.34 -21.66 20.94
N TYR A 402 4.06 -20.54 20.80
CA TYR A 402 3.46 -19.19 20.92
C TYR A 402 2.20 -19.02 20.06
N TRP A 403 2.25 -19.49 18.82
CA TRP A 403 1.15 -19.38 17.87
C TRP A 403 -0.02 -20.30 18.18
N ASP A 404 0.19 -21.40 18.91
CA ASP A 404 -0.90 -22.31 19.26
C ASP A 404 -1.80 -21.69 20.35
N ASP A 405 -1.21 -20.88 21.22
CA ASP A 405 -1.93 -20.17 22.30
C ASP A 405 -2.56 -18.84 21.85
N HIS A 406 -1.91 -18.11 20.94
CA HIS A 406 -2.31 -16.74 20.56
C HIS A 406 -3.10 -16.66 19.25
N ARG A 407 -3.16 -17.74 18.48
CA ARG A 407 -4.08 -17.81 17.34
C ARG A 407 -5.51 -17.68 17.83
N HIS A 408 -6.28 -16.82 17.17
CA HIS A 408 -7.70 -16.78 17.45
C HIS A 408 -8.35 -18.09 17.03
N GLU A 409 -7.94 -18.64 15.90
CA GLU A 409 -8.44 -19.94 15.43
C GLU A 409 -7.27 -20.79 14.93
N PRO A 410 -7.33 -22.12 15.13
CA PRO A 410 -6.30 -23.01 14.59
C PRO A 410 -6.22 -22.88 13.07
N LEU A 411 -5.02 -23.10 12.53
CA LEU A 411 -4.83 -23.13 11.08
C LEU A 411 -5.67 -24.25 10.46
N LYS A 412 -6.21 -23.98 9.28
CA LYS A 412 -6.87 -24.97 8.43
C LYS A 412 -5.83 -25.88 7.78
N ASP A 413 -6.23 -27.08 7.37
CA ASP A 413 -5.33 -28.02 6.69
C ASP A 413 -4.72 -27.39 5.42
N GLU A 414 -5.53 -26.63 4.66
CA GLU A 414 -5.10 -25.85 3.49
C GLU A 414 -3.96 -24.87 3.80
N GLU A 415 -4.05 -24.20 4.94
CA GLU A 415 -3.07 -23.19 5.37
C GLU A 415 -1.78 -23.86 5.86
N LEU A 416 -1.89 -25.05 6.47
CA LEU A 416 -0.74 -25.89 6.81
C LEU A 416 -0.04 -26.37 5.53
N TYR A 417 -0.78 -26.79 4.51
CA TYR A 417 -0.23 -27.14 3.20
C TYR A 417 0.45 -25.95 2.52
N ALA A 418 -0.14 -24.75 2.59
CA ALA A 418 0.49 -23.53 2.07
C ALA A 418 1.84 -23.26 2.74
N TYR A 419 1.92 -23.42 4.07
CA TYR A 419 3.18 -23.28 4.82
C TYR A 419 4.25 -24.27 4.39
N GLU A 420 3.89 -25.54 4.19
CA GLU A 420 4.79 -26.59 3.74
C GLU A 420 5.24 -26.40 2.28
N MET A 421 4.31 -25.98 1.42
CA MET A 421 4.56 -25.64 0.01
C MET A 421 5.61 -24.54 -0.09
N ILE A 422 5.41 -23.42 0.61
CA ILE A 422 6.33 -22.27 0.57
C ILE A 422 7.73 -22.67 1.06
N ASP A 423 7.83 -23.44 2.14
CA ASP A 423 9.12 -23.92 2.63
C ASP A 423 9.84 -24.77 1.59
N THR A 424 9.12 -25.69 0.96
CA THR A 424 9.67 -26.56 -0.07
C THR A 424 10.09 -25.77 -1.31
N LEU A 425 9.25 -24.85 -1.80
CA LEU A 425 9.56 -23.98 -2.95
C LEU A 425 10.83 -23.17 -2.73
N ARG A 426 11.02 -22.63 -1.53
CA ARG A 426 12.22 -21.86 -1.17
C ARG A 426 13.49 -22.70 -1.15
N THR A 427 13.41 -24.03 -1.13
CA THR A 427 14.58 -24.90 -1.27
C THR A 427 15.01 -25.11 -2.72
N ILE A 428 14.09 -24.95 -3.68
CA ILE A 428 14.30 -25.23 -5.11
C ILE A 428 15.35 -24.26 -5.69
N PRO A 429 16.43 -24.75 -6.33
CA PRO A 429 17.50 -23.89 -6.86
C PRO A 429 17.02 -22.86 -7.89
N VAL A 430 16.07 -23.23 -8.75
CA VAL A 430 15.52 -22.33 -9.77
C VAL A 430 14.71 -21.20 -9.14
N VAL A 431 13.91 -21.50 -8.10
CA VAL A 431 13.13 -20.50 -7.35
C VAL A 431 14.07 -19.52 -6.64
N LYS A 432 15.09 -20.01 -5.92
CA LYS A 432 16.13 -19.16 -5.29
C LYS A 432 16.79 -18.20 -6.28
N ARG A 433 17.05 -18.66 -7.51
CA ARG A 433 17.64 -17.83 -8.57
C ARG A 433 16.70 -16.71 -9.00
N TYR A 434 15.42 -17.02 -9.24
CA TYR A 434 14.42 -16.00 -9.62
C TYR A 434 14.15 -15.01 -8.50
N GLU A 435 14.01 -15.48 -7.25
CA GLU A 435 13.93 -14.64 -6.06
C GLU A 435 15.08 -13.61 -6.03
N LYS A 436 16.31 -14.07 -6.25
CA LYS A 436 17.49 -13.19 -6.27
C LYS A 436 17.45 -12.17 -7.41
N ILE A 437 16.98 -12.56 -8.60
CA ILE A 437 16.83 -11.65 -9.75
C ILE A 437 15.79 -10.57 -9.44
N VAL A 438 14.59 -10.97 -8.99
CA VAL A 438 13.50 -10.04 -8.67
C VAL A 438 13.92 -9.07 -7.57
N GLN A 439 14.52 -9.58 -6.49
CA GLN A 439 15.04 -8.75 -5.40
C GLN A 439 16.12 -7.76 -5.89
N THR A 440 17.02 -8.20 -6.79
CA THR A 440 18.09 -7.34 -7.32
C THR A 440 17.55 -6.24 -8.22
N LEU A 441 16.57 -6.57 -9.07
CA LEU A 441 15.93 -5.60 -9.96
C LEU A 441 15.07 -4.60 -9.19
N SER A 442 14.31 -5.06 -8.18
CA SER A 442 13.39 -4.21 -7.41
C SER A 442 14.11 -3.30 -6.42
N THR A 443 15.13 -3.81 -5.72
CA THR A 443 15.86 -3.01 -4.71
C THR A 443 17.02 -2.23 -5.32
N GLY A 444 17.48 -2.60 -6.51
CA GLY A 444 18.73 -2.11 -7.08
C GLY A 444 19.98 -2.73 -6.48
N TYR A 445 19.89 -3.60 -5.47
CA TYR A 445 21.03 -4.19 -4.78
C TYR A 445 21.03 -5.72 -4.83
N PHE A 446 22.23 -6.29 -4.94
CA PHE A 446 22.45 -7.72 -4.81
C PHE A 446 22.76 -8.09 -3.36
N ARG A 447 21.83 -8.78 -2.70
CA ARG A 447 21.97 -9.17 -1.28
C ARG A 447 22.96 -10.32 -1.08
N VAL A 448 23.90 -10.13 -0.15
CA VAL A 448 24.90 -11.12 0.27
C VAL A 448 25.01 -11.12 1.81
N GLY A 449 24.15 -11.90 2.46
CA GLY A 449 24.14 -12.01 3.92
C GLY A 449 23.78 -10.70 4.61
N LYS A 450 24.74 -10.11 5.34
CA LYS A 450 24.58 -8.87 6.12
C LYS A 450 24.82 -7.58 5.32
N ILE A 451 25.21 -7.71 4.06
CA ILE A 451 25.52 -6.59 3.16
C ILE A 451 24.74 -6.72 1.85
N ASP A 452 24.43 -5.59 1.25
CA ASP A 452 23.78 -5.46 -0.05
C ASP A 452 24.74 -4.72 -1.00
N ILE A 453 25.12 -5.37 -2.11
CA ILE A 453 26.10 -4.86 -3.08
C ILE A 453 25.39 -4.05 -4.16
N GLY A 454 25.90 -2.87 -4.48
CA GLY A 454 25.39 -1.99 -5.52
C GLY A 454 25.25 -0.52 -5.07
N PRO A 455 24.25 0.22 -5.57
CA PRO A 455 23.17 -0.25 -6.42
C PRO A 455 23.63 -0.41 -7.89
N TRP A 456 23.12 -1.44 -8.57
CA TRP A 456 23.55 -1.83 -9.92
C TRP A 456 23.40 -0.72 -10.99
N PRO A 457 22.39 0.19 -10.95
CA PRO A 457 22.26 1.26 -11.95
C PRO A 457 23.45 2.23 -11.97
N TYR A 458 24.26 2.27 -10.91
CA TYR A 458 25.43 3.14 -10.85
C TYR A 458 26.75 2.43 -11.17
N THR A 459 26.73 1.13 -11.46
CA THR A 459 27.97 0.33 -11.60
C THR A 459 28.81 0.76 -12.80
N TRP A 460 28.15 1.24 -13.86
CA TRP A 460 28.80 1.75 -15.05
C TRP A 460 28.07 2.98 -15.59
N ALA A 461 28.84 3.99 -15.99
CA ALA A 461 28.37 5.12 -16.78
C ALA A 461 29.44 5.52 -17.81
N TYR A 462 29.03 6.28 -18.83
CA TYR A 462 29.95 6.86 -19.80
C TYR A 462 29.63 8.33 -20.04
N ASN A 463 30.60 9.22 -19.80
CA ASN A 463 30.48 10.64 -20.10
C ASN A 463 31.78 11.23 -20.67
N ASP A 464 31.69 12.43 -21.25
CA ASP A 464 32.79 13.12 -21.93
C ASP A 464 33.89 13.66 -21.01
N PHE A 465 33.65 13.71 -19.70
CA PHE A 465 34.63 14.16 -18.70
C PHE A 465 35.38 12.99 -18.04
N GLU A 466 34.65 11.99 -17.53
CA GLU A 466 35.21 10.84 -16.81
C GLU A 466 35.55 9.66 -17.74
N GLY A 467 35.04 9.64 -18.97
CA GLY A 467 35.10 8.50 -19.87
C GLY A 467 34.27 7.33 -19.36
N HIS A 468 34.83 6.12 -19.33
CA HIS A 468 34.20 5.00 -18.65
C HIS A 468 34.34 5.15 -17.14
N ARG A 469 33.21 5.29 -16.47
CA ARG A 469 33.15 5.33 -15.01
C ARG A 469 32.68 3.99 -14.47
N PHE A 470 33.51 3.32 -13.69
CA PHE A 470 33.15 2.09 -12.99
C PHE A 470 32.98 2.37 -11.51
N ARG A 471 31.90 1.87 -10.90
CA ARG A 471 31.62 2.04 -9.47
C ARG A 471 31.30 0.70 -8.82
N ALA A 472 31.90 0.48 -7.65
CA ALA A 472 31.52 -0.60 -6.75
C ALA A 472 31.07 0.02 -5.42
N GLY A 473 29.96 -0.46 -4.88
CA GLY A 473 29.42 0.02 -3.61
C GLY A 473 28.69 -1.06 -2.85
N PHE A 474 28.43 -0.80 -1.57
CA PHE A 474 27.61 -1.64 -0.73
C PHE A 474 26.97 -0.86 0.41
N LYS A 475 25.92 -1.43 0.99
CA LYS A 475 25.32 -0.98 2.25
C LYS A 475 25.12 -2.15 3.20
N THR A 476 25.10 -1.90 4.50
CA THR A 476 24.64 -2.87 5.50
C THR A 476 23.11 -2.91 5.53
N ASN A 477 22.56 -4.07 5.86
CA ASN A 477 21.11 -4.28 5.98
C ASN A 477 20.71 -4.60 7.44
N ILE A 478 19.41 -4.82 7.68
CA ILE A 478 18.89 -5.06 9.04
C ILE A 478 19.48 -6.32 9.71
N LYS A 479 19.98 -7.30 8.94
CA LYS A 479 20.67 -8.50 9.47
C LYS A 479 22.07 -8.18 10.01
N PHE A 480 22.66 -7.04 9.64
CA PHE A 480 23.89 -6.53 10.24
C PHE A 480 23.62 -5.88 11.60
N SER A 481 22.67 -4.94 11.64
CA SER A 481 22.24 -4.23 12.83
C SER A 481 20.91 -3.56 12.57
N ASN A 482 20.04 -3.50 13.57
CA ASN A 482 18.82 -2.69 13.56
C ASN A 482 19.05 -1.21 13.98
N LYS A 483 20.29 -0.82 14.30
CA LYS A 483 20.66 0.55 14.69
C LYS A 483 21.74 1.16 13.80
N TRP A 484 22.77 0.40 13.47
CA TRP A 484 23.91 0.89 12.68
C TRP A 484 23.69 0.72 11.18
N LYS A 485 23.90 1.82 10.45
CA LYS A 485 23.85 1.88 8.98
C LYS A 485 25.22 2.25 8.47
N PHE A 486 25.76 1.45 7.57
CA PHE A 486 27.01 1.75 6.88
C PHE A 486 26.77 1.65 5.37
N ASN A 487 27.17 2.68 4.64
CA ASN A 487 27.08 2.74 3.18
C ASN A 487 28.39 3.27 2.62
N SER A 488 28.94 2.60 1.62
CA SER A 488 30.19 3.01 1.00
C SER A 488 30.21 2.71 -0.49
N TYR A 489 30.90 3.54 -1.27
CA TYR A 489 31.26 3.24 -2.65
C TYR A 489 32.61 3.82 -3.04
N ILE A 490 33.21 3.21 -4.05
CA ILE A 490 34.36 3.69 -4.79
C ILE A 490 34.04 3.69 -6.28
N ALA A 491 34.50 4.69 -7.00
CA ALA A 491 34.39 4.77 -8.45
C ALA A 491 35.70 5.28 -9.08
N TYR A 492 35.92 4.92 -10.33
CA TYR A 492 37.09 5.34 -11.11
C TYR A 492 36.66 5.71 -12.52
N GLY A 493 37.09 6.88 -13.01
CA GLY A 493 36.92 7.32 -14.39
C GLY A 493 38.20 7.05 -15.20
N THR A 494 38.06 6.57 -16.44
CA THR A 494 39.22 6.24 -17.29
C THR A 494 39.90 7.47 -17.89
N GLU A 495 39.16 8.54 -18.16
CA GLU A 495 39.71 9.75 -18.79
C GLU A 495 40.27 10.73 -17.76
N ASP A 496 39.52 10.99 -16.68
CA ASP A 496 39.99 11.86 -15.60
C ASP A 496 41.01 11.19 -14.66
N GLN A 497 41.11 9.85 -14.71
CA GLN A 497 42.02 9.03 -13.91
C GLN A 497 41.88 9.25 -12.39
N GLN A 498 40.70 9.68 -11.93
CA GLN A 498 40.46 10.02 -10.53
C GLN A 498 39.57 9.01 -9.82
N ILE A 499 39.96 8.68 -8.58
CA ILE A 499 39.16 7.88 -7.64
C ILE A 499 38.13 8.78 -6.97
N LYS A 500 36.88 8.37 -7.02
CA LYS A 500 35.73 9.03 -6.39
C LYS A 500 35.18 8.10 -5.33
N TYR A 501 34.69 8.63 -4.22
CA TYR A 501 34.17 7.78 -3.16
C TYR A 501 33.10 8.47 -2.33
N GLY A 502 32.31 7.68 -1.62
CA GLY A 502 31.44 8.17 -0.58
C GLY A 502 31.33 7.16 0.54
N VAL A 503 31.35 7.65 1.77
CA VAL A 503 31.24 6.85 2.99
C VAL A 503 30.19 7.50 3.88
N SER A 504 29.27 6.71 4.42
CA SER A 504 28.26 7.17 5.36
C SER A 504 28.09 6.19 6.51
N LEU A 505 28.02 6.74 7.71
CA LEU A 505 27.75 6.02 8.95
C LEU A 505 26.54 6.68 9.63
N GLY A 506 25.47 5.93 9.82
CA GLY A 506 24.26 6.36 10.51
C GLY A 506 23.97 5.50 11.73
N TYR A 507 23.35 6.11 12.73
CA TYR A 507 22.87 5.46 13.94
C TYR A 507 21.41 5.86 14.19
N ILE A 508 20.53 4.86 14.21
CA ILE A 508 19.13 5.01 14.58
C ILE A 508 19.04 5.01 16.10
N ILE A 509 18.75 6.18 16.68
CA ILE A 509 18.59 6.39 18.12
C ILE A 509 17.27 5.78 18.58
N ASP A 510 16.19 6.09 17.86
CA ASP A 510 14.83 5.62 18.13
C ASP A 510 14.07 5.39 16.81
N ARG A 511 13.13 4.45 16.82
CA ARG A 511 12.24 4.12 15.69
C ARG A 511 10.84 4.70 15.88
N TYR A 512 10.45 5.06 17.10
CA TYR A 512 9.10 5.53 17.43
C TYR A 512 9.13 6.59 18.56
N PRO A 513 9.38 7.88 18.24
CA PRO A 513 9.48 8.48 16.91
C PRO A 513 10.83 8.24 16.23
N TRP A 514 10.84 8.26 14.88
CA TRP A 514 12.08 8.04 14.12
C TRP A 514 13.11 9.13 14.41
N THR A 515 14.28 8.74 14.94
CA THR A 515 15.40 9.64 15.19
C THR A 515 16.71 8.99 14.73
N GLU A 516 17.41 9.65 13.82
CA GLU A 516 18.64 9.17 13.20
C GLU A 516 19.69 10.29 13.22
N ILE A 517 20.90 9.95 13.63
CA ILE A 517 22.08 10.80 13.51
C ILE A 517 23.10 10.11 12.60
N GLY A 518 23.83 10.86 11.79
CA GLY A 518 24.87 10.26 10.98
C GLY A 518 25.87 11.24 10.41
N ILE A 519 26.98 10.68 9.97
CA ILE A 519 28.04 11.38 9.25
C ILE A 519 28.16 10.82 7.84
N LYS A 520 28.54 11.68 6.90
CA LYS A 520 28.75 11.35 5.51
C LYS A 520 29.94 12.12 4.98
N ARG A 521 30.83 11.46 4.24
CA ARG A 521 31.87 12.08 3.43
C ARG A 521 31.70 11.64 1.99
N VAL A 522 31.70 12.59 1.06
CA VAL A 522 31.67 12.35 -0.38
C VAL A 522 32.79 13.14 -1.04
N ALA A 523 33.43 12.55 -2.04
CA ALA A 523 34.35 13.20 -2.96
C ALA A 523 34.08 12.64 -4.37
N GLU A 524 33.44 13.43 -5.22
CA GLU A 524 33.06 13.02 -6.58
C GLU A 524 32.98 14.21 -7.55
N VAL A 525 32.80 13.91 -8.84
CA VAL A 525 32.48 14.91 -9.86
C VAL A 525 30.97 15.04 -9.93
N ASP A 526 30.44 16.24 -9.77
CA ASP A 526 29.03 16.59 -10.00
C ASP A 526 28.93 17.59 -11.15
N GLN A 527 27.71 17.87 -11.60
CA GLN A 527 27.44 18.87 -12.64
C GLN A 527 26.50 19.94 -12.09
N LEU A 528 26.72 21.20 -12.48
CA LEU A 528 25.94 22.31 -11.92
C LEU A 528 24.45 22.18 -12.28
N GLY A 529 23.59 22.50 -11.31
CA GLY A 529 22.15 22.30 -11.44
C GLY A 529 21.64 20.88 -11.19
N LEU A 530 22.53 19.92 -10.96
CA LEU A 530 22.17 18.54 -10.60
C LEU A 530 23.07 18.04 -9.47
N LYS A 531 22.81 18.49 -8.23
CA LYS A 531 23.48 17.94 -7.05
C LYS A 531 22.98 16.52 -6.80
N SER A 532 23.89 15.54 -6.80
CA SER A 532 23.55 14.12 -6.60
C SER A 532 22.82 13.86 -5.28
N GLU A 533 23.09 14.67 -4.25
CA GLU A 533 22.43 14.57 -2.95
C GLU A 533 20.93 14.89 -2.99
N ASN A 534 20.50 15.81 -3.85
CA ASN A 534 19.10 16.25 -3.94
C ASN A 534 18.22 15.27 -4.74
N LEU A 535 18.84 14.29 -5.41
CA LEU A 535 18.18 13.34 -6.31
C LEU A 535 18.26 11.89 -5.82
N GLN A 536 18.61 11.65 -4.55
CA GLN A 536 18.74 10.30 -4.00
C GLN A 536 17.45 9.48 -4.04
N ASP A 537 16.30 10.13 -4.03
CA ASP A 537 14.98 9.50 -4.19
C ASP A 537 14.63 9.21 -5.67
N ASN A 538 15.41 9.72 -6.63
CA ASN A 538 15.23 9.57 -8.08
C ASN A 538 16.43 8.83 -8.71
N GLN A 539 16.73 7.62 -8.23
CA GLN A 539 17.97 6.91 -8.55
C GLN A 539 18.19 6.62 -10.05
N ILE A 540 17.11 6.33 -10.78
CA ILE A 540 17.19 6.07 -12.23
C ILE A 540 17.52 7.37 -12.99
N PHE A 541 16.89 8.49 -12.62
CA PHE A 541 17.20 9.79 -13.24
C PHE A 541 18.64 10.21 -12.94
N LEU A 542 19.10 10.04 -11.70
CA LEU A 542 20.48 10.30 -11.32
C LEU A 542 21.47 9.40 -12.07
N ALA A 543 21.14 8.12 -12.30
CA ALA A 543 21.97 7.22 -13.09
C ALA A 543 22.03 7.68 -14.56
N ALA A 544 20.87 8.03 -15.14
CA ALA A 544 20.76 8.51 -16.51
C ALA A 544 21.50 9.85 -16.74
N SER A 545 21.47 10.77 -15.77
CA SER A 545 22.16 12.06 -15.86
C SER A 545 23.69 11.97 -15.82
N ARG A 546 24.25 10.77 -15.59
CA ARG A 546 25.71 10.51 -15.67
C ARG A 546 26.18 10.07 -17.05
N PHE A 547 25.26 9.92 -18.01
CA PHE A 547 25.58 9.59 -19.38
C PHE A 547 25.61 10.83 -20.28
N GLY A 548 26.51 10.84 -21.27
CA GLY A 548 26.59 11.92 -22.26
C GLY A 548 27.52 13.05 -21.84
N THR A 549 27.11 14.29 -22.07
CA THR A 549 27.93 15.47 -21.75
C THR A 549 27.63 15.99 -20.35
N LEU A 550 28.67 16.13 -19.51
CA LEU A 550 28.51 16.78 -18.21
C LEU A 550 28.54 18.30 -18.38
N ILE A 551 27.47 18.98 -17.96
CA ILE A 551 27.37 20.43 -18.09
C ILE A 551 28.04 21.10 -16.90
N ARG A 552 29.15 21.82 -17.16
CA ARG A 552 29.93 22.53 -16.12
C ARG A 552 30.30 21.60 -14.95
N PRO A 553 31.08 20.53 -15.23
CA PRO A 553 31.47 19.58 -14.21
C PRO A 553 32.34 20.24 -13.15
N TYR A 554 32.20 19.84 -11.90
CA TYR A 554 33.03 20.32 -10.81
C TYR A 554 33.37 19.18 -9.86
N TRP A 555 34.59 19.20 -9.33
CA TRP A 555 34.96 18.32 -8.23
C TRP A 555 34.31 18.85 -6.96
N TYR A 556 33.64 17.96 -6.25
CA TYR A 556 32.83 18.26 -5.08
C TYR A 556 33.22 17.36 -3.92
N GLU A 557 33.64 17.97 -2.81
CA GLU A 557 33.78 17.28 -1.53
C GLU A 557 32.73 17.78 -0.55
N ASN A 558 32.14 16.87 0.21
CA ASN A 558 31.20 17.23 1.27
C ASN A 558 31.43 16.37 2.51
N ASN A 559 31.66 17.02 3.65
CA ASN A 559 31.60 16.40 4.97
C ASN A 559 30.33 16.88 5.66
N LYS A 560 29.40 15.95 5.87
CA LYS A 560 28.07 16.23 6.39
C LYS A 560 27.83 15.51 7.70
N LEU A 561 27.40 16.24 8.71
CA LEU A 561 26.75 15.72 9.91
C LEU A 561 25.25 16.01 9.79
N PHE A 562 24.41 15.01 10.04
CA PHE A 562 22.96 15.19 9.98
C PHE A 562 22.27 14.60 11.20
N LEU A 563 21.17 15.24 11.60
CA LEU A 563 20.19 14.75 12.57
C LEU A 563 18.80 14.84 11.94
N LYS A 564 18.10 13.71 11.87
CA LYS A 564 16.71 13.61 11.43
C LYS A 564 15.86 13.14 12.60
N THR A 565 14.79 13.85 12.92
CA THR A 565 13.89 13.46 14.02
C THR A 565 12.44 13.78 13.68
N GLU A 566 11.52 12.89 14.02
CA GLU A 566 10.09 13.19 14.04
C GLU A 566 9.71 13.75 15.41
N LEU A 567 9.52 15.07 15.51
CA LEU A 567 9.21 15.74 16.77
C LEU A 567 7.82 15.35 17.28
N LEU A 568 6.87 15.31 16.35
CA LEU A 568 5.46 14.96 16.55
C LEU A 568 4.99 14.26 15.27
N LYS A 569 3.87 13.54 15.34
CA LYS A 569 3.29 12.85 14.18
C LYS A 569 3.19 13.79 12.97
N GLY A 570 3.88 13.42 11.89
CA GLY A 570 3.90 14.18 10.64
C GLY A 570 4.75 15.45 10.65
N LEU A 571 5.33 15.85 11.80
CA LEU A 571 6.24 16.99 11.93
C LEU A 571 7.69 16.49 12.02
N ASN A 572 8.36 16.48 10.88
CA ASN A 572 9.75 16.05 10.74
C ASN A 572 10.68 17.25 10.79
N GLN A 573 11.81 17.08 11.49
CA GLN A 573 12.90 18.03 11.54
C GLN A 573 14.16 17.38 10.99
N THR A 574 14.91 18.12 10.18
CA THR A 574 16.26 17.77 9.74
C THR A 574 17.21 18.92 10.04
N ILE A 575 18.35 18.61 10.65
CA ILE A 575 19.49 19.52 10.79
C ILE A 575 20.63 18.93 9.98
N ASN A 576 21.20 19.71 9.05
CA ASN A 576 22.42 19.36 8.35
C ASN A 576 23.51 20.38 8.70
N ILE A 577 24.72 19.90 8.95
CA ILE A 577 25.93 20.71 9.02
C ILE A 577 26.83 20.20 7.89
N ASN A 578 27.14 21.07 6.92
CA ASN A 578 27.93 20.71 5.75
C ASN A 578 29.23 21.51 5.72
N LEU A 579 30.32 20.84 5.34
CA LEU A 579 31.59 21.44 4.97
C LEU A 579 31.89 20.99 3.53
N GLU A 580 31.64 21.89 2.60
CA GLU A 580 31.65 21.64 1.17
C GLU A 580 32.86 22.31 0.52
N HIS A 581 33.54 21.60 -0.39
CA HIS A 581 34.59 22.15 -1.24
C HIS A 581 34.13 22.10 -2.70
N TYR A 582 34.20 23.24 -3.38
CA TYR A 582 33.85 23.37 -4.79
C TYR A 582 35.09 23.68 -5.62
N ASP A 583 35.45 22.76 -6.53
CA ASP A 583 36.51 22.96 -7.53
C ASP A 583 35.95 22.77 -8.96
N PRO A 584 35.40 23.85 -9.55
CA PRO A 584 34.96 23.91 -10.95
C PRO A 584 36.01 23.41 -11.94
N GLN A 585 35.64 22.45 -12.79
CA GLN A 585 36.50 21.88 -13.85
C GLN A 585 36.22 22.52 -15.21
N PHE A 586 35.73 23.77 -15.19
CA PHE A 586 35.43 24.61 -16.35
C PHE A 586 35.87 26.05 -16.02
N PRO A 587 36.05 26.95 -17.02
CA PRO A 587 36.49 28.31 -16.76
C PRO A 587 35.51 29.05 -15.84
N PHE A 588 35.92 29.31 -14.60
CA PHE A 588 35.10 29.95 -13.58
C PHE A 588 35.98 30.78 -12.65
N TYR A 589 35.57 32.03 -12.44
CA TYR A 589 36.15 32.92 -11.45
C TYR A 589 35.06 33.78 -10.82
N TYR A 590 35.31 34.27 -9.62
CA TYR A 590 34.47 35.28 -8.97
C TYR A 590 35.33 36.24 -8.13
N TYR A 591 34.81 37.43 -7.88
CA TYR A 591 35.45 38.43 -7.02
C TYR A 591 35.23 38.10 -5.54
N ASP A 592 36.30 37.74 -4.82
CA ASP A 592 36.29 37.37 -3.39
C ASP A 592 35.66 38.43 -2.46
N ASN A 593 35.89 39.72 -2.74
CA ASN A 593 35.36 40.84 -1.94
C ASN A 593 34.13 41.53 -2.60
N GLY A 594 33.58 40.97 -3.68
CA GLY A 594 32.42 41.53 -4.37
C GLY A 594 32.62 42.88 -5.08
N ILE A 595 33.86 43.36 -5.20
CA ILE A 595 34.20 44.66 -5.83
C ILE A 595 35.25 44.45 -6.93
N PRO A 596 34.95 44.74 -8.22
CA PRO A 596 35.86 44.50 -9.34
C PRO A 596 37.24 45.19 -9.26
N GLU A 597 37.29 46.41 -8.70
CA GLU A 597 38.47 47.28 -8.78
C GLU A 597 39.59 46.94 -7.77
N ALA A 598 39.29 46.14 -6.73
CA ALA A 598 40.23 45.82 -5.65
C ALA A 598 40.19 44.35 -5.19
N SER A 599 39.42 43.49 -5.86
CA SER A 599 39.23 42.10 -5.44
C SER A 599 40.19 41.15 -6.13
N THR A 600 40.74 40.22 -5.35
CA THR A 600 41.34 39.00 -5.88
C THR A 600 40.28 38.12 -6.52
N LEU A 601 40.66 37.44 -7.61
CA LEU A 601 39.82 36.43 -8.25
C LEU A 601 40.06 35.07 -7.60
N LYS A 602 38.97 34.36 -7.29
CA LYS A 602 38.98 32.97 -6.85
C LYS A 602 38.26 32.10 -7.89
N SER A 603 38.79 30.91 -8.13
CA SER A 603 38.15 29.87 -8.97
C SER A 603 37.64 28.68 -8.17
N ARG A 604 37.99 28.61 -6.88
CA ARG A 604 37.62 27.55 -5.93
C ARG A 604 37.13 28.19 -4.65
N PHE A 605 36.27 27.50 -3.91
CA PHE A 605 35.78 28.01 -2.65
C PHE A 605 35.24 26.91 -1.74
N ASP A 606 35.32 27.19 -0.44
CA ASP A 606 34.78 26.35 0.63
C ASP A 606 33.49 26.96 1.18
N VAL A 607 32.52 26.10 1.52
CA VAL A 607 31.26 26.49 2.15
C VAL A 607 31.06 25.69 3.43
N ALA A 608 31.07 26.37 4.56
CA ALA A 608 30.54 25.84 5.81
C ALA A 608 29.08 26.29 5.96
N SER A 609 28.14 25.37 6.14
CA SER A 609 26.72 25.71 6.26
C SER A 609 26.00 24.91 7.35
N VAL A 610 25.00 25.54 7.95
CA VAL A 610 24.00 24.88 8.80
C VAL A 610 22.64 25.05 8.14
N GLU A 611 21.98 23.93 7.84
CA GLU A 611 20.63 23.89 7.29
C GLU A 611 19.66 23.33 8.33
N TYR A 612 18.59 24.07 8.59
CA TYR A 612 17.48 23.64 9.42
C TYR A 612 16.22 23.52 8.55
N SER A 613 15.66 22.32 8.49
CA SER A 613 14.48 22.00 7.69
C SER A 613 13.38 21.43 8.58
N ILE A 614 12.19 22.02 8.51
CA ILE A 614 10.99 21.54 9.22
C ILE A 614 9.89 21.24 8.20
N ARG A 615 9.31 20.05 8.28
CA ARG A 615 8.28 19.57 7.36
C ARG A 615 7.08 19.04 8.11
N TYR A 616 5.91 19.57 7.81
CA TYR A 616 4.63 19.12 8.36
C TYR A 616 3.77 18.45 7.28
N ALA A 617 3.37 17.20 7.50
CA ALA A 617 2.45 16.45 6.66
C ALA A 617 1.51 15.61 7.55
N ARG A 618 0.25 16.06 7.70
CA ARG A 618 -0.68 15.54 8.72
C ARG A 618 -1.12 14.09 8.49
N ASP A 619 -1.35 13.72 7.23
CA ASP A 619 -1.94 12.44 6.83
C ASP A 619 -0.95 11.55 6.09
N GLU A 620 0.33 11.95 6.05
CA GLU A 620 1.38 11.14 5.48
C GLU A 620 1.66 9.95 6.38
N ARG A 621 1.68 8.77 5.77
CA ARG A 621 2.04 7.53 6.45
C ARG A 621 3.42 7.12 6.04
N PHE A 622 4.17 6.63 7.01
CA PHE A 622 5.49 6.07 6.77
C PHE A 622 5.52 4.61 7.19
N VAL A 623 6.18 3.80 6.37
CA VAL A 623 6.49 2.40 6.67
C VAL A 623 7.99 2.25 6.79
N GLN A 624 8.45 1.56 7.83
CA GLN A 624 9.87 1.24 7.98
C GLN A 624 10.18 0.05 7.06
N PHE A 625 11.20 0.22 6.23
CA PHE A 625 11.75 -0.82 5.37
C PHE A 625 13.21 -0.99 5.77
N GLU A 626 13.52 -2.10 6.43
CA GLU A 626 14.82 -2.37 7.03
C GLU A 626 15.30 -1.24 7.98
N ASN A 627 16.42 -0.59 7.64
CA ASN A 627 16.98 0.56 8.35
C ASN A 627 16.64 1.90 7.67
N SER A 628 15.54 1.94 6.92
CA SER A 628 15.03 3.11 6.23
C SER A 628 13.55 3.32 6.53
N ARG A 629 13.06 4.53 6.25
CA ARG A 629 11.65 4.91 6.40
C ARG A 629 11.14 5.38 5.04
N LEU A 630 10.12 4.72 4.50
CA LEU A 630 9.48 5.03 3.22
C LEU A 630 8.16 5.76 3.47
N SER A 631 7.95 6.90 2.82
CA SER A 631 6.64 7.56 2.81
C SER A 631 5.71 6.85 1.81
N LEU A 632 4.47 6.59 2.22
CA LEU A 632 3.39 6.13 1.34
C LEU A 632 2.67 7.31 0.64
N GLY A 633 3.19 8.52 0.81
CA GLY A 633 2.66 9.75 0.23
C GLY A 633 1.58 10.41 1.07
N ILE A 634 1.30 11.66 0.71
CA ILE A 634 0.18 12.47 1.22
C ILE A 634 -1.13 12.06 0.53
N ASN A 635 -2.22 12.00 1.31
CA ASN A 635 -3.50 11.54 0.81
C ASN A 635 -4.39 12.71 0.35
N ARG A 636 -4.76 13.60 1.29
CA ARG A 636 -5.67 14.74 1.09
C ARG A 636 -5.12 16.04 1.66
N TRP A 637 -4.44 15.99 2.81
CA TRP A 637 -3.90 17.18 3.44
C TRP A 637 -2.60 17.62 2.75
N PRO A 638 -2.33 18.93 2.69
CA PRO A 638 -1.09 19.41 2.13
C PRO A 638 0.09 19.07 3.04
N SER A 639 1.27 18.95 2.44
CA SER A 639 2.54 19.02 3.16
C SER A 639 3.18 20.39 2.96
N LEU A 640 3.76 20.92 4.03
CA LEU A 640 4.55 22.16 4.01
C LEU A 640 5.95 21.86 4.54
N GLU A 641 6.97 22.20 3.77
CA GLU A 641 8.37 22.15 4.18
C GLU A 641 8.96 23.56 4.12
N VAL A 642 9.70 23.92 5.17
CA VAL A 642 10.44 25.18 5.26
C VAL A 642 11.88 24.85 5.62
N SER A 643 12.80 25.28 4.78
CA SER A 643 14.23 25.04 4.91
C SER A 643 14.96 26.37 4.98
N TYR A 644 15.83 26.52 5.98
CA TYR A 644 16.67 27.69 6.16
C TYR A 644 18.14 27.26 6.23
N THR A 645 18.96 27.80 5.34
CA THR A 645 20.40 27.57 5.31
C THR A 645 21.14 28.84 5.72
N TYR A 646 22.07 28.68 6.65
CA TYR A 646 23.02 29.71 7.05
C TYR A 646 24.43 29.29 6.65
N GLY A 647 25.00 29.97 5.66
CA GLY A 647 26.39 29.88 5.24
C GLY A 647 27.28 30.74 6.13
N ILE A 648 28.36 30.15 6.63
CA ILE A 648 29.27 30.74 7.61
C ILE A 648 30.56 31.17 6.90
N GLN A 649 30.82 32.48 6.92
CA GLN A 649 32.10 33.03 6.47
C GLN A 649 33.12 33.01 7.61
N GLY A 650 34.34 32.54 7.35
CA GLY A 650 35.43 32.53 8.32
C GLY A 650 36.44 31.41 8.05
N ALA A 651 36.99 30.82 9.12
CA ALA A 651 38.07 29.83 9.01
C ALA A 651 37.67 28.50 8.31
N LEU A 652 36.36 28.22 8.18
CA LEU A 652 35.84 26.97 7.62
C LEU A 652 35.05 27.18 6.31
N GLY A 653 34.90 28.42 5.84
CA GLY A 653 34.10 28.73 4.66
C GLY A 653 34.38 30.14 4.14
N ASP A 654 34.45 30.28 2.82
CA ASP A 654 34.72 31.55 2.14
C ASP A 654 33.49 32.45 2.06
N LEU A 655 32.29 31.86 2.07
CA LEU A 655 31.04 32.53 1.72
C LEU A 655 30.06 32.61 2.91
N GLY A 656 29.57 33.81 3.18
CA GLY A 656 28.50 34.08 4.15
C GLY A 656 27.17 34.33 3.45
N PHE A 657 26.15 33.53 3.72
CA PHE A 657 24.84 33.72 3.09
C PHE A 657 23.66 33.16 3.88
N HIS A 658 22.48 33.66 3.56
CA HIS A 658 21.22 33.11 4.01
C HIS A 658 20.43 32.58 2.82
N LYS A 659 19.86 31.38 2.95
CA LYS A 659 18.91 30.80 2.00
C LYS A 659 17.63 30.41 2.73
N LEU A 660 16.48 30.77 2.18
CA LEU A 660 15.17 30.31 2.63
C LEU A 660 14.47 29.60 1.48
N GLU A 661 13.94 28.41 1.72
CA GLU A 661 13.12 27.65 0.78
C GLU A 661 11.81 27.22 1.45
N VAL A 662 10.72 27.27 0.68
CA VAL A 662 9.39 26.83 1.09
C VAL A 662 8.82 25.93 0.01
N ASP A 663 8.38 24.74 0.39
CA ASP A 663 7.79 23.75 -0.53
C ASP A 663 6.41 23.32 0.00
N PHE A 664 5.38 23.64 -0.76
CA PHE A 664 4.00 23.26 -0.50
C PHE A 664 3.55 22.24 -1.53
N ARG A 665 3.02 21.09 -1.08
CA ARG A 665 2.51 20.03 -1.97
C ARG A 665 1.14 19.58 -1.53
N GLN A 666 0.24 19.32 -2.48
CA GLN A 666 -1.07 18.77 -2.18
C GLN A 666 -1.56 17.82 -3.28
N ARG A 667 -2.23 16.76 -2.85
CA ARG A 667 -3.01 15.85 -3.68
C ARG A 667 -4.50 16.06 -3.41
N VAL A 668 -5.28 16.24 -4.47
CA VAL A 668 -6.72 16.46 -4.41
C VAL A 668 -7.43 15.44 -5.30
N ASN A 669 -8.29 14.62 -4.70
CA ASN A 669 -9.13 13.67 -5.41
C ASN A 669 -10.49 14.32 -5.70
N PHE A 670 -10.82 14.52 -6.97
CA PHE A 670 -12.09 15.06 -7.43
C PHE A 670 -13.11 13.97 -7.81
N GLY A 671 -12.92 12.75 -7.31
CA GLY A 671 -13.77 11.61 -7.60
C GLY A 671 -13.73 11.27 -9.10
N PHE A 672 -14.90 11.30 -9.76
CA PHE A 672 -15.01 10.96 -11.17
C PHE A 672 -14.25 11.91 -12.12
N LEU A 673 -13.95 13.13 -11.68
CA LEU A 673 -13.19 14.10 -12.47
C LEU A 673 -11.69 13.79 -12.51
N GLY A 674 -11.19 12.89 -11.65
CA GLY A 674 -9.79 12.50 -11.60
C GLY A 674 -9.04 13.07 -10.40
N ILE A 675 -7.71 12.96 -10.46
CA ILE A 675 -6.81 13.30 -9.34
C ILE A 675 -5.86 14.41 -9.78
N THR A 676 -5.76 15.46 -8.98
CA THR A 676 -4.81 16.55 -9.17
C THR A 676 -3.70 16.48 -8.14
N ASN A 677 -2.46 16.60 -8.61
CA ASN A 677 -1.30 16.84 -7.77
C ASN A 677 -0.73 18.21 -8.15
N TYR A 678 -0.43 19.04 -7.16
CA TYR A 678 0.27 20.29 -7.42
C TYR A 678 1.30 20.60 -6.33
N GLN A 679 2.31 21.35 -6.74
CA GLN A 679 3.43 21.79 -5.91
C GLN A 679 3.70 23.27 -6.16
N ILE A 680 3.91 24.02 -5.09
CA ILE A 680 4.40 25.40 -5.12
C ILE A 680 5.72 25.41 -4.35
N LYS A 681 6.84 25.64 -5.04
CA LYS A 681 8.16 25.79 -4.41
C LYS A 681 8.62 27.23 -4.58
N GLY A 682 9.03 27.88 -3.50
CA GLY A 682 9.64 29.21 -3.54
C GLY A 682 10.96 29.22 -2.79
N GLY A 683 11.88 30.08 -3.20
CA GLY A 683 13.16 30.22 -2.52
C GLY A 683 13.83 31.56 -2.74
N LYS A 684 14.70 31.93 -1.80
CA LYS A 684 15.51 33.15 -1.85
C LYS A 684 16.90 32.94 -1.24
N VAL A 685 17.94 33.36 -1.96
CA VAL A 685 19.30 33.58 -1.46
C VAL A 685 19.47 35.09 -1.26
N PHE A 686 19.76 35.51 -0.02
CA PHE A 686 19.71 36.93 0.35
C PHE A 686 21.00 37.69 0.08
N ASN A 687 22.12 36.99 0.03
CA ASN A 687 23.45 37.56 -0.09
C ASN A 687 23.99 37.42 -1.52
N THR A 688 24.93 38.28 -1.86
CA THR A 688 25.69 38.17 -3.10
C THR A 688 26.65 36.97 -3.02
N VAL A 689 26.42 35.96 -3.84
CA VAL A 689 27.20 34.71 -3.86
C VAL A 689 27.41 34.24 -5.29
N PRO A 690 28.48 33.47 -5.57
CA PRO A 690 28.69 32.94 -6.91
C PRO A 690 27.57 31.97 -7.31
N TYR A 691 27.27 31.92 -8.60
CA TYR A 691 26.12 31.17 -9.12
C TYR A 691 26.07 29.67 -8.81
N PRO A 692 27.17 28.94 -8.48
CA PRO A 692 27.05 27.57 -7.98
C PRO A 692 26.29 27.44 -6.65
N ILE A 693 26.14 28.53 -5.88
CA ILE A 693 25.38 28.60 -4.62
C ILE A 693 23.93 29.07 -4.84
N LEU A 694 23.67 29.77 -5.94
CA LEU A 694 22.32 30.19 -6.32
C LEU A 694 21.45 29.00 -6.74
N GLU A 695 20.13 29.21 -6.86
CA GLU A 695 19.25 28.15 -7.33
C GLU A 695 19.41 28.01 -8.85
N SER A 696 20.01 26.90 -9.28
CA SER A 696 19.95 26.46 -10.66
C SER A 696 18.71 25.61 -10.87
N HIS A 697 17.80 26.07 -11.73
CA HIS A 697 16.56 25.34 -12.01
C HIS A 697 16.85 24.08 -12.81
N ILE A 698 16.29 22.96 -12.35
CA ILE A 698 16.65 21.64 -12.88
C ILE A 698 15.88 21.39 -14.18
N GLY A 699 16.61 21.34 -15.30
CA GLY A 699 16.14 20.84 -16.58
C GLY A 699 16.22 19.32 -16.70
N ASN A 700 15.65 18.75 -17.76
CA ASN A 700 15.70 17.32 -18.04
C ASN A 700 15.91 17.08 -19.53
N GLU A 701 17.15 16.76 -19.90
CA GLU A 701 17.51 16.39 -21.27
C GLU A 701 17.42 14.87 -21.53
N SER A 702 17.15 14.07 -20.49
CA SER A 702 17.02 12.62 -20.61
C SER A 702 15.70 12.21 -21.27
N PHE A 703 15.64 10.99 -21.82
CA PHE A 703 14.40 10.42 -22.33
C PHE A 703 13.39 10.03 -21.23
N PHE A 704 13.83 9.96 -19.97
CA PHE A 704 12.97 9.55 -18.87
C PHE A 704 12.19 10.73 -18.30
N TYR A 705 10.90 10.53 -18.06
CA TYR A 705 10.09 11.50 -17.31
C TYR A 705 10.56 11.53 -15.85
N THR A 706 10.64 12.74 -15.28
CA THR A 706 10.81 12.94 -13.84
C THR A 706 9.97 14.12 -13.38
N SER A 707 9.41 14.02 -12.17
CA SER A 707 8.70 15.12 -11.53
C SER A 707 9.65 16.14 -10.89
N ALA A 708 10.95 15.80 -10.75
CA ALA A 708 11.94 16.65 -10.11
C ALA A 708 12.48 17.80 -10.99
N ALA A 709 12.26 17.75 -12.30
CA ALA A 709 12.84 18.67 -13.28
C ALA A 709 11.81 19.22 -14.27
N PHE A 710 12.13 20.30 -14.97
CA PHE A 710 11.38 20.81 -16.12
C PHE A 710 11.76 20.00 -17.36
N ASN A 711 10.78 19.44 -18.06
CA ASN A 711 11.01 18.40 -19.07
C ASN A 711 11.48 18.93 -20.43
N THR A 712 11.37 20.24 -20.68
CA THR A 712 11.82 20.94 -21.90
C THR A 712 12.90 21.98 -21.62
N MET A 713 13.33 22.12 -20.37
CA MET A 713 14.44 23.00 -19.97
C MET A 713 15.76 22.23 -20.08
N ASN A 714 16.80 22.90 -20.57
CA ASN A 714 18.14 22.33 -20.63
C ASN A 714 18.79 22.35 -19.23
N PHE A 715 19.84 21.55 -19.03
CA PHE A 715 20.62 21.60 -17.81
C PHE A 715 21.29 22.96 -17.66
N PHE A 716 21.21 23.54 -16.46
CA PHE A 716 21.78 24.85 -16.13
C PHE A 716 21.31 25.99 -17.06
N GLU A 717 20.06 25.96 -17.54
CA GLU A 717 19.56 26.99 -18.46
C GLU A 717 19.28 28.33 -17.76
N PHE A 718 18.73 28.29 -16.54
CA PHE A 718 18.34 29.47 -15.76
C PHE A 718 18.80 29.35 -14.30
N VAL A 719 19.30 30.46 -13.77
CA VAL A 719 19.71 30.62 -12.38
C VAL A 719 18.87 31.71 -11.71
N SER A 720 18.53 31.56 -10.43
CA SER A 720 17.81 32.60 -9.70
C SER A 720 18.33 32.73 -8.28
N ASP A 721 18.32 33.96 -7.77
CA ASP A 721 18.47 34.22 -6.34
C ASP A 721 17.12 34.38 -5.64
N THR A 722 16.03 34.63 -6.37
CA THR A 722 14.67 34.65 -5.87
C THR A 722 13.78 33.97 -6.90
N TYR A 723 12.98 32.99 -6.48
CA TYR A 723 12.15 32.25 -7.42
C TYR A 723 10.87 31.71 -6.78
N THR A 724 9.89 31.44 -7.63
CA THR A 724 8.75 30.59 -7.34
C THR A 724 8.44 29.70 -8.54
N SER A 725 8.07 28.46 -8.27
CA SER A 725 7.64 27.52 -9.29
C SER A 725 6.30 26.91 -8.89
N PHE A 726 5.47 26.69 -9.90
CA PHE A 726 4.21 25.99 -9.79
C PHE A 726 4.24 24.79 -10.71
N ARG A 727 4.05 23.59 -10.16
CA ARG A 727 3.95 22.35 -10.92
C ARG A 727 2.57 21.77 -10.69
N TRP A 728 1.90 21.41 -11.76
CA TRP A 728 0.54 20.87 -11.74
C TRP A 728 0.46 19.66 -12.65
N GLN A 729 -0.15 18.59 -12.16
CA GLN A 729 -0.46 17.40 -12.93
C GLN A 729 -1.89 16.97 -12.61
N HIS A 730 -2.68 16.70 -13.63
CA HIS A 730 -4.02 16.17 -13.49
C HIS A 730 -4.16 14.85 -14.26
N GLN A 731 -4.59 13.82 -13.55
CA GLN A 731 -4.89 12.51 -14.10
C GLN A 731 -6.40 12.40 -14.27
N PHE A 732 -6.88 12.39 -15.51
CA PHE A 732 -8.31 12.28 -15.84
C PHE A 732 -8.83 10.85 -15.67
N GLY A 733 -7.95 9.88 -15.46
CA GLY A 733 -8.28 8.46 -15.49
C GLY A 733 -8.91 8.07 -16.83
N GLY A 734 -10.03 7.36 -16.76
CA GLY A 734 -10.80 6.93 -17.93
C GLY A 734 -11.76 7.98 -18.51
N LEU A 735 -11.88 9.17 -17.91
CA LEU A 735 -12.96 10.14 -18.21
C LEU A 735 -13.10 10.48 -19.70
N ILE A 736 -11.96 10.69 -20.38
CA ILE A 736 -11.88 11.11 -21.78
C ILE A 736 -11.67 9.89 -22.70
N LEU A 737 -10.60 9.11 -22.47
CA LEU A 737 -10.20 8.05 -23.40
C LEU A 737 -11.14 6.82 -23.39
N ASN A 738 -11.90 6.56 -22.32
CA ASN A 738 -12.87 5.46 -22.34
C ASN A 738 -14.03 5.70 -23.33
N ARG A 739 -14.19 6.91 -23.86
CA ARG A 739 -15.20 7.23 -24.89
C ARG A 739 -14.76 6.81 -26.28
N ILE A 740 -13.48 6.49 -26.49
CA ILE A 740 -12.92 6.05 -27.77
C ILE A 740 -12.81 4.52 -27.73
N PRO A 741 -13.50 3.76 -28.61
CA PRO A 741 -13.61 2.29 -28.50
C PRO A 741 -12.27 1.54 -28.39
N LEU A 742 -11.28 1.91 -29.21
CA LEU A 742 -9.95 1.29 -29.18
C LEU A 742 -9.20 1.63 -27.90
N MET A 743 -9.20 2.90 -27.48
CA MET A 743 -8.51 3.34 -26.26
C MET A 743 -9.15 2.73 -25.00
N ARG A 744 -10.47 2.57 -25.00
CA ARG A 744 -11.22 1.83 -23.97
C ARG A 744 -10.77 0.37 -23.90
N LYS A 745 -10.63 -0.31 -25.05
CA LYS A 745 -10.15 -1.71 -25.10
C LYS A 745 -8.71 -1.83 -24.58
N LEU A 746 -7.86 -0.86 -24.92
CA LEU A 746 -6.47 -0.77 -24.46
C LEU A 746 -6.35 -0.26 -23.01
N LYS A 747 -7.45 0.19 -22.38
CA LYS A 747 -7.52 0.79 -21.04
C LYS A 747 -6.58 2.01 -20.87
N TRP A 748 -6.31 2.76 -21.92
CA TRP A 748 -5.44 3.94 -21.86
C TRP A 748 -6.09 5.08 -21.08
N ARG A 749 -5.28 5.83 -20.33
CA ARG A 749 -5.74 6.96 -19.49
C ARG A 749 -4.99 8.24 -19.85
N LEU A 750 -5.71 9.36 -19.82
CA LEU A 750 -5.15 10.67 -20.18
C LEU A 750 -4.69 11.41 -18.93
N LEU A 751 -3.59 12.13 -19.06
CA LEU A 751 -3.13 13.11 -18.09
C LEU A 751 -2.69 14.41 -18.78
N ALA A 752 -2.71 15.49 -18.01
CA ALA A 752 -2.17 16.79 -18.40
C ALA A 752 -1.21 17.31 -17.32
N THR A 753 -0.21 18.07 -17.75
CA THR A 753 0.82 18.66 -16.90
C THR A 753 1.03 20.12 -17.28
N SER A 754 1.33 20.97 -16.30
CA SER A 754 1.76 22.35 -16.51
C SER A 754 2.78 22.70 -15.45
N ASN A 755 3.94 23.19 -15.89
CA ASN A 755 5.00 23.67 -15.01
C ASN A 755 5.35 25.10 -15.37
N ILE A 756 5.37 25.96 -14.35
CA ILE A 756 5.62 27.39 -14.47
C ILE A 756 6.74 27.74 -13.50
N LEU A 757 7.65 28.59 -13.94
CA LEU A 757 8.74 29.12 -13.14
C LEU A 757 8.84 30.63 -13.36
N TYR A 758 8.90 31.36 -12.26
CA TYR A 758 9.12 32.79 -12.25
C TYR A 758 10.22 33.10 -11.24
N GLY A 759 11.08 34.05 -11.54
CA GLY A 759 12.20 34.37 -10.66
C GLY A 759 13.01 35.52 -11.19
N SER A 760 13.95 35.97 -10.37
CA SER A 760 14.88 37.04 -10.69
C SER A 760 16.30 36.61 -10.35
N LEU A 761 17.25 37.27 -11.00
CA LEU A 761 18.66 37.22 -10.68
C LEU A 761 19.14 38.66 -10.49
N SER A 762 19.64 38.99 -9.29
CA SER A 762 20.13 40.33 -9.01
C SER A 762 21.40 40.65 -9.79
N GLN A 763 21.53 41.91 -10.19
CA GLN A 763 22.70 42.40 -10.90
C GLN A 763 23.98 42.21 -10.06
N GLN A 764 23.90 42.32 -8.74
CA GLN A 764 25.05 42.08 -7.84
C GLN A 764 25.60 40.66 -7.97
N ASN A 765 24.74 39.65 -8.11
CA ASN A 765 25.18 38.27 -8.33
C ASN A 765 25.80 38.07 -9.72
N ILE A 766 25.33 38.83 -10.73
CA ILE A 766 25.91 38.84 -12.08
C ILE A 766 27.30 39.48 -12.06
N ASP A 767 27.41 40.67 -11.48
CA ASP A 767 28.64 41.46 -11.40
C ASP A 767 29.74 40.80 -10.56
N LEU A 768 29.39 39.80 -9.74
CA LEU A 768 30.34 39.00 -8.99
C LEU A 768 31.23 38.12 -9.89
N ILE A 769 30.78 37.82 -11.10
CA ILE A 769 31.50 37.01 -12.09
C ILE A 769 32.15 37.94 -13.12
N PRO A 770 33.49 37.94 -13.26
CA PRO A 770 34.15 38.75 -14.28
C PRO A 770 33.79 38.26 -15.69
N ALA A 771 33.85 39.16 -16.68
CA ALA A 771 33.65 38.78 -18.07
C ALA A 771 34.75 37.85 -18.59
N GLN A 772 35.99 38.04 -18.12
CA GLN A 772 37.17 37.28 -18.53
C GLN A 772 37.95 36.76 -17.31
N GLY A 773 38.58 35.61 -17.49
CA GLY A 773 39.53 35.05 -16.53
C GLY A 773 40.85 35.83 -16.50
N PRO A 774 41.74 35.50 -15.54
CA PRO A 774 43.06 36.15 -15.40
C PRO A 774 43.97 36.02 -16.64
N ASP A 775 43.73 35.01 -17.48
CA ASP A 775 44.44 34.71 -18.72
C ASP A 775 43.78 35.35 -19.96
N GLY A 776 42.72 36.13 -19.77
CA GLY A 776 41.94 36.76 -20.85
C GLY A 776 40.94 35.82 -21.52
N THR A 777 40.70 34.62 -20.98
CA THR A 777 39.67 33.71 -21.49
C THR A 777 38.27 34.22 -21.16
N ASP A 778 37.37 34.26 -22.14
CA ASP A 778 35.97 34.61 -21.88
C ASP A 778 35.31 33.54 -20.99
N LEU A 779 34.64 33.98 -19.93
CA LEU A 779 33.95 33.05 -19.03
C LEU A 779 32.57 32.67 -19.57
N PRO A 780 32.11 31.41 -19.35
CA PRO A 780 30.81 30.96 -19.81
C PRO A 780 29.69 31.80 -19.19
N PRO A 781 28.80 32.41 -20.00
CA PRO A 781 27.73 33.25 -19.48
C PRO A 781 26.74 32.41 -18.69
N PHE A 782 26.13 33.00 -17.66
CA PHE A 782 24.95 32.45 -16.99
C PHE A 782 23.86 33.52 -17.01
N LYS A 783 22.60 33.09 -16.95
CA LYS A 783 21.48 34.01 -17.04
C LYS A 783 20.37 33.66 -16.06
N GLY A 784 19.65 34.69 -15.66
CA GLY A 784 18.38 34.56 -14.96
C GLY A 784 17.20 34.46 -15.91
N LEU A 785 16.02 34.33 -15.31
CA LEU A 785 14.77 34.64 -16.01
C LEU A 785 14.70 36.16 -16.23
N GLY A 786 14.17 36.58 -17.38
CA GLY A 786 13.82 37.97 -17.64
C GLY A 786 12.48 38.33 -16.99
N ASP A 787 11.74 39.24 -17.61
CA ASP A 787 10.42 39.66 -17.11
C ASP A 787 9.34 38.58 -17.31
N ASP A 788 9.56 37.66 -18.26
CA ASP A 788 8.60 36.59 -18.60
C ASP A 788 8.83 35.31 -17.77
N PRO A 789 7.77 34.63 -17.32
CA PRO A 789 7.91 33.32 -16.69
C PRO A 789 8.33 32.26 -17.71
N TYR A 790 9.09 31.27 -17.27
CA TYR A 790 9.25 30.03 -18.01
C TYR A 790 8.00 29.17 -17.85
N VAL A 791 7.47 28.65 -18.96
CA VAL A 791 6.25 27.84 -19.01
C VAL A 791 6.44 26.64 -19.92
N GLU A 792 6.09 25.46 -19.41
CA GLU A 792 5.89 24.24 -20.20
C GLU A 792 4.54 23.59 -19.88
N VAL A 793 3.93 23.00 -20.89
CA VAL A 793 2.69 22.24 -20.78
C VAL A 793 2.88 20.88 -21.41
N GLY A 794 2.25 19.86 -20.84
CA GLY A 794 2.36 18.51 -21.36
C GLY A 794 1.03 17.78 -21.32
N TYR A 795 0.93 16.76 -22.17
CA TYR A 795 -0.13 15.77 -22.12
C TYR A 795 0.48 14.39 -22.31
N GLY A 796 -0.09 13.40 -21.64
CA GLY A 796 0.45 12.05 -21.64
C GLY A 796 -0.63 11.00 -21.67
N ILE A 797 -0.23 9.82 -22.12
CA ILE A 797 -1.03 8.60 -22.06
C ILE A 797 -0.32 7.66 -21.09
N GLU A 798 -1.04 7.27 -20.05
CA GLU A 798 -0.59 6.26 -19.10
C GLU A 798 -1.36 4.95 -19.30
N ASN A 799 -0.90 3.89 -18.61
CA ASN A 799 -1.45 2.55 -18.70
C ASN A 799 -1.20 1.86 -20.07
N ILE A 800 -0.16 2.26 -20.80
CA ILE A 800 0.30 1.57 -22.01
C ILE A 800 0.96 0.26 -21.57
N PHE A 801 0.51 -0.87 -22.12
CA PHE A 801 0.84 -2.22 -21.60
C PHE A 801 0.63 -2.36 -20.08
N ARG A 802 -0.23 -1.51 -19.51
CA ARG A 802 -0.54 -1.41 -18.07
C ARG A 802 0.58 -0.94 -17.12
N PHE A 803 1.80 -0.63 -17.60
CA PHE A 803 2.88 -0.12 -16.75
C PHE A 803 3.74 0.99 -17.39
N ILE A 804 3.53 1.32 -18.67
CA ILE A 804 4.26 2.38 -19.36
C ILE A 804 3.40 3.65 -19.42
N ARG A 805 4.05 4.79 -19.22
CA ARG A 805 3.52 6.12 -19.45
C ARG A 805 4.39 6.84 -20.48
N PHE A 806 3.74 7.52 -21.41
CA PHE A 806 4.37 8.34 -22.43
C PHE A 806 3.81 9.77 -22.37
N ASP A 807 4.69 10.75 -22.35
CA ASP A 807 4.35 12.17 -22.26
C ASP A 807 4.96 12.97 -23.42
N VAL A 808 4.20 13.95 -23.89
CA VAL A 808 4.66 14.98 -24.80
C VAL A 808 4.59 16.32 -24.07
N PHE A 809 5.71 17.01 -23.97
CA PHE A 809 5.81 18.35 -23.39
C PHE A 809 6.10 19.37 -24.49
N HIS A 810 5.51 20.55 -24.34
CA HIS A 810 5.67 21.72 -25.19
C HIS A 810 6.13 22.90 -24.32
N ARG A 811 7.25 23.51 -24.70
CA ARG A 811 7.70 24.77 -24.13
C ARG A 811 6.87 25.90 -24.73
N LEU A 812 6.43 26.86 -23.91
CA LEU A 812 5.57 27.98 -24.36
C LEU A 812 6.27 29.35 -24.31
N SER A 813 7.40 29.44 -23.63
CA SER A 813 8.15 30.68 -23.39
C SER A 813 9.61 30.52 -23.80
N TYR A 814 10.32 31.62 -24.05
CA TYR A 814 11.75 31.59 -24.41
C TYR A 814 12.02 30.70 -25.64
N LEU A 815 11.18 30.81 -26.68
CA LEU A 815 11.20 29.99 -27.89
C LEU A 815 12.22 30.45 -28.95
N ASP A 816 12.69 31.67 -28.80
CA ASP A 816 13.68 32.31 -29.68
C ASP A 816 15.11 31.98 -29.26
N GLU A 817 15.28 31.30 -28.12
CA GLU A 817 16.56 30.80 -27.64
C GLU A 817 17.10 29.71 -28.59
N PRO A 818 18.33 29.85 -29.11
CA PRO A 818 18.84 29.00 -30.20
C PRO A 818 18.84 27.49 -29.89
N ASN A 819 19.08 27.14 -28.62
CA ASN A 819 19.17 25.76 -28.14
C ASN A 819 17.95 25.33 -27.32
N ALA A 820 16.86 26.10 -27.31
CA ALA A 820 15.68 25.73 -26.53
C ALA A 820 15.02 24.48 -27.10
N ASN A 821 14.84 23.47 -26.23
CA ASN A 821 14.06 22.30 -26.58
C ASN A 821 12.56 22.66 -26.60
N LYS A 822 11.99 22.78 -27.80
CA LYS A 822 10.59 23.22 -27.98
C LYS A 822 9.59 22.10 -27.64
N ILE A 823 9.96 20.85 -27.89
CA ILE A 823 9.11 19.67 -27.69
C ILE A 823 9.96 18.53 -27.12
N ALA A 824 9.51 17.94 -26.01
CA ALA A 824 10.17 16.76 -25.44
C ALA A 824 9.22 15.57 -25.35
N PHE A 825 9.74 14.40 -25.71
CA PHE A 825 9.07 13.11 -25.56
C PHE A 825 9.69 12.38 -24.37
N LYS A 826 8.86 11.99 -23.41
CA LYS A 826 9.32 11.35 -22.17
C LYS A 826 8.61 10.03 -21.94
N VAL A 827 9.33 9.07 -21.36
CA VAL A 827 8.79 7.77 -20.94
C VAL A 827 9.04 7.54 -19.46
N SER A 828 8.08 6.91 -18.79
CA SER A 828 8.27 6.37 -17.44
C SER A 828 7.59 5.02 -17.30
N MET A 829 8.08 4.22 -16.35
CA MET A 829 7.42 2.99 -15.92
C MET A 829 6.78 3.24 -14.55
N GLN A 830 5.47 3.03 -14.44
CA GLN A 830 4.70 3.20 -13.22
C GLN A 830 3.60 2.15 -13.16
N ILE A 831 3.44 1.49 -12.01
CA ILE A 831 2.31 0.59 -11.76
C ILE A 831 1.14 1.45 -11.30
N ILE A 832 0.02 1.39 -12.03
CA ILE A 832 -1.17 2.24 -11.78
C ILE A 832 -2.33 1.34 -11.38
N LEU A 833 -2.40 1.03 -10.08
CA LEU A 833 -3.51 0.29 -9.47
C LEU A 833 -4.85 1.04 -9.65
#